data_AF-A0A484N1V5-F1
#
_entry.id   AF-A0A484N1V5-F1
#
_cell.length_a   1.000
_cell.length_b   1.000
_cell.length_c   1.000
_cell.angle_alpha   90.00
_cell.angle_beta   90.00
_cell.angle_gamma   90.00
#
_symmetry.space_group_name_H-M   'P 1'
#
loop_
_entity.id
_entity.type
_entity.pdbx_description
1 polymer ?
#
loop_
_entity_poly.entity_id
_entity_poly.type
_entity_poly.pdbx_seq_one_letter_code
_entity_poly.pdbx_strand_id
1 'polypeptide(L)'
;MATISQSFKMPLHFSRNSHFKLQFRHRVHCLSRRDSTVIPSESVHVNGSPSIDVGSGHLKRKKESVQEELEVLWDDGYGTRTVKDYLELAKEIIKDDGGPPRWFSPFSSSPPLKGSPPLFFLPGADGTGVGLALHHQALGKVFELWCLHIPVHDRTPFEGLIKMVEQTIRMKHDSSPNTPIYIVGDSLGGCLALAVAARNPKIDLVVILANPATSFGRSQLQPLFPLLEATPSNLQFTLPYLLSLVMGDPVKMAMVGIDTSLPPTRIIEKFANTLRDLLPILSGLADIIPKETLMWKLKLLKHGSEYANSRLRAVTAEVLILASGKDNMLPSAREAERLARSLRNCKVRYFRDNGHTILMEDRVNLLTIIKCTSKYRRSKRHDFVLDYIPPSMSEYKQSLDINRFYRNVTGAAMYSTMEDGKIVRGLDGVPEEGPVLLVGYHMLLGLELVPLIEEMLTVKKILLRGMAHPALFSPLVENEGLNEMSFNDSIRLYGGVPVSASNLFKLLAKKSHVLLYPGGAREALHKKGEEYKLTWPDQPEFVRMAAKFGATIVPFGVVGEDDIVHLLLDYDDMMKIPILSDQITSYNEKVERMGFTLRGDANGEVANQALYVPGLMGKIPGRLYYLFGKPVSTKGKREVVKDREKASELYLQIKTEVENSMAFLLKKRVEDPYRGILHRTAFRAFSAPFDQIPSFSLD
;
A
#
# COMPACT_ATOMS: atom_id res chain seq x y z
N MET A 1 -3.26 -12.16 11.58
CA MET A 1 -4.54 -12.15 10.81
C MET A 1 -4.51 -12.99 9.53
N ALA A 2 -3.45 -12.96 8.70
CA ALA A 2 -3.36 -13.84 7.51
C ALA A 2 -3.40 -15.35 7.86
N THR A 3 -2.81 -15.75 8.99
CA THR A 3 -2.86 -17.13 9.51
C THR A 3 -4.27 -17.50 9.98
N ILE A 4 -5.00 -16.58 10.63
CA ILE A 4 -6.39 -16.80 11.07
C ILE A 4 -7.31 -16.96 9.86
N SER A 5 -7.12 -16.18 8.78
CA SER A 5 -7.86 -16.35 7.51
C SER A 5 -7.61 -17.71 6.85
N GLN A 6 -6.40 -18.27 6.98
CA GLN A 6 -6.10 -19.62 6.49
C GLN A 6 -6.72 -20.72 7.38
N SER A 7 -6.84 -20.51 8.69
CA SER A 7 -7.43 -21.47 9.64
C SER A 7 -8.94 -21.69 9.47
N PHE A 8 -9.66 -20.80 8.78
CA PHE A 8 -11.12 -20.88 8.60
C PHE A 8 -11.56 -21.52 7.27
N LYS A 9 -10.64 -22.05 6.44
CA LYS A 9 -11.01 -22.83 5.25
C LYS A 9 -11.39 -24.27 5.64
N MET A 10 -12.65 -24.51 6.01
CA MET A 10 -13.20 -25.87 5.98
C MET A 10 -13.41 -26.34 4.53
N PRO A 11 -13.08 -27.59 4.18
CA PRO A 11 -13.35 -28.13 2.85
C PRO A 11 -14.82 -28.57 2.77
N LEU A 12 -15.66 -27.79 2.09
CA LEU A 12 -17.01 -28.23 1.73
C LEU A 12 -16.95 -29.12 0.48
N HIS A 13 -16.69 -30.40 0.69
CA HIS A 13 -17.13 -31.45 -0.24
C HIS A 13 -18.62 -31.72 0.00
N PHE A 14 -19.49 -31.21 -0.87
CA PHE A 14 -20.80 -31.83 -1.11
C PHE A 14 -21.20 -31.61 -2.57
N SER A 15 -21.19 -32.69 -3.34
CA SER A 15 -21.89 -32.79 -4.62
C SER A 15 -23.37 -32.97 -4.34
N ARG A 16 -24.25 -32.22 -5.04
CA ARG A 16 -25.49 -32.80 -5.57
C ARG A 16 -26.16 -31.91 -6.62
N ASN A 17 -26.41 -32.53 -7.75
CA ASN A 17 -27.36 -32.14 -8.80
C ASN A 17 -28.68 -31.61 -8.24
N SER A 18 -29.25 -30.59 -8.87
CA SER A 18 -30.63 -30.66 -9.37
C SER A 18 -30.93 -29.49 -10.32
N HIS A 19 -31.40 -29.85 -11.50
CA HIS A 19 -32.07 -28.98 -12.45
C HIS A 19 -33.31 -28.36 -11.82
N PHE A 20 -33.46 -27.03 -11.86
CA PHE A 20 -34.77 -26.39 -11.92
C PHE A 20 -34.67 -25.05 -12.66
N LYS A 21 -35.22 -25.02 -13.88
CA LYS A 21 -35.49 -23.79 -14.65
C LYS A 21 -36.82 -23.22 -14.16
N LEU A 22 -36.81 -21.96 -13.75
CA LEU A 22 -38.02 -21.15 -13.61
C LEU A 22 -37.88 -19.92 -14.51
N GLN A 23 -38.62 -19.93 -15.62
CA GLN A 23 -38.90 -18.76 -16.44
C GLN A 23 -40.13 -18.06 -15.88
N PHE A 24 -40.07 -16.74 -15.69
CA PHE A 24 -41.25 -15.89 -15.86
C PHE A 24 -40.88 -14.57 -16.56
N ARG A 25 -41.74 -14.23 -17.53
CA ARG A 25 -41.77 -12.99 -18.34
C ARG A 25 -42.45 -11.87 -17.55
N HIS A 26 -42.08 -10.61 -17.82
CA HIS A 26 -42.94 -9.47 -18.24
C HIS A 26 -42.12 -8.16 -18.17
N ARG A 27 -41.88 -7.46 -19.29
CA ARG A 27 -42.67 -6.38 -19.97
C ARG A 27 -42.62 -4.98 -19.29
N VAL A 28 -41.80 -4.11 -19.90
CA VAL A 28 -42.06 -2.72 -20.38
C VAL A 28 -42.60 -1.66 -19.40
N HIS A 29 -41.88 -0.54 -19.25
CA HIS A 29 -42.39 0.78 -19.64
C HIS A 29 -41.27 1.81 -19.85
N CYS A 30 -41.28 2.44 -21.03
CA CYS A 30 -40.50 3.60 -21.42
C CYS A 30 -41.41 4.84 -21.32
N LEU A 31 -40.88 5.95 -20.80
CA LEU A 31 -41.53 7.26 -20.84
C LEU A 31 -40.52 8.29 -21.33
N SER A 32 -40.83 8.84 -22.51
CA SER A 32 -40.16 9.96 -23.15
C SER A 32 -40.98 11.25 -22.98
N ARG A 33 -40.30 12.37 -22.75
CA ARG A 33 -40.71 13.76 -23.09
C ARG A 33 -39.41 14.60 -23.11
N ARG A 34 -38.91 15.15 -24.23
CA ARG A 34 -39.39 16.31 -25.05
C ARG A 34 -39.67 17.55 -24.16
N ASP A 35 -39.18 18.76 -24.42
CA ASP A 35 -38.56 19.38 -25.61
C ASP A 35 -37.97 20.76 -25.26
N SER A 36 -37.04 21.24 -26.11
CA SER A 36 -36.85 22.63 -26.59
C SER A 36 -36.36 23.71 -25.58
N THR A 37 -35.53 24.70 -25.92
CA THR A 37 -35.48 25.58 -27.12
C THR A 37 -34.09 26.22 -27.32
N VAL A 38 -33.69 26.30 -28.60
CA VAL A 38 -32.64 27.13 -29.23
C VAL A 38 -33.31 28.40 -29.77
N ILE A 39 -32.68 29.60 -29.80
CA ILE A 39 -32.62 30.57 -30.95
C ILE A 39 -31.50 31.67 -30.70
N PRO A 40 -31.08 32.58 -31.64
CA PRO A 40 -29.84 32.48 -32.44
C PRO A 40 -29.10 33.85 -32.69
N SER A 41 -28.37 33.94 -33.82
CA SER A 41 -27.89 35.10 -34.65
C SER A 41 -26.38 35.36 -34.57
N GLU A 42 -25.54 35.07 -35.57
CA GLU A 42 -25.40 35.51 -36.99
C GLU A 42 -24.98 36.99 -37.20
N SER A 43 -23.77 37.18 -37.75
CA SER A 43 -23.51 38.11 -38.88
C SER A 43 -22.11 37.94 -39.53
N VAL A 44 -22.10 37.41 -40.76
CA VAL A 44 -21.46 37.83 -42.03
C VAL A 44 -19.93 38.11 -42.17
N HIS A 45 -19.39 37.43 -43.20
CA HIS A 45 -18.08 37.41 -43.89
C HIS A 45 -17.44 38.75 -44.37
N VAL A 46 -16.09 38.78 -44.52
CA VAL A 46 -15.32 39.03 -45.80
C VAL A 46 -13.88 38.43 -45.71
N ASN A 47 -13.35 37.99 -46.86
CA ASN A 47 -12.15 37.19 -47.19
C ASN A 47 -10.73 37.69 -46.83
N GLY A 48 -9.79 36.74 -46.68
CA GLY A 48 -8.34 36.91 -46.94
C GLY A 48 -7.45 35.87 -46.24
N SER A 49 -6.91 34.89 -46.95
CA SER A 49 -5.87 33.94 -46.48
C SER A 49 -4.46 34.41 -46.92
N PRO A 50 -3.35 33.79 -46.48
CA PRO A 50 -2.99 33.25 -45.17
C PRO A 50 -1.59 33.74 -44.70
N SER A 51 -1.33 33.84 -43.39
CA SER A 51 0.05 33.79 -42.88
C SER A 51 0.07 33.43 -41.40
N ILE A 52 0.78 32.34 -41.11
CA ILE A 52 1.14 31.87 -39.77
C ILE A 52 2.04 32.93 -39.13
N ASP A 53 1.61 33.52 -38.01
CA ASP A 53 2.56 34.04 -37.03
C ASP A 53 2.00 34.08 -35.61
N VAL A 54 2.95 33.93 -34.70
CA VAL A 54 2.87 33.64 -33.28
C VAL A 54 2.21 34.75 -32.47
N GLY A 55 1.28 34.42 -31.57
CA GLY A 55 0.62 35.43 -30.73
C GLY A 55 -0.18 34.89 -29.54
N SER A 56 0.51 34.64 -28.42
CA SER A 56 0.08 34.94 -27.04
C SER A 56 -1.44 34.89 -26.74
N GLY A 57 -1.95 33.69 -26.45
CA GLY A 57 -3.21 33.50 -25.72
C GLY A 57 -2.94 33.34 -24.22
N HIS A 58 -3.12 34.40 -23.45
CA HIS A 58 -3.14 34.38 -21.98
C HIS A 58 -4.33 33.52 -21.49
N LEU A 59 -4.17 32.20 -21.47
CA LEU A 59 -4.98 31.32 -20.65
C LEU A 59 -4.64 31.67 -19.20
N LYS A 60 -5.60 32.30 -18.50
CA LYS A 60 -5.58 32.49 -17.05
C LYS A 60 -5.33 31.12 -16.41
N ARG A 61 -4.06 30.83 -16.14
CA ARG A 61 -3.60 29.74 -15.30
C ARG A 61 -4.25 30.00 -13.95
N LYS A 62 -5.31 29.26 -13.61
CA LYS A 62 -5.80 29.15 -12.23
C LYS A 62 -4.54 28.98 -11.39
N LYS A 63 -4.30 29.86 -10.41
CA LYS A 63 -3.29 29.65 -9.38
C LYS A 63 -3.67 28.31 -8.74
N GLU A 64 -3.11 27.22 -9.22
CA GLU A 64 -3.12 25.94 -8.53
C GLU A 64 -2.39 26.19 -7.24
N SER A 65 -3.15 26.26 -6.14
CA SER A 65 -2.60 26.28 -4.80
C SER A 65 -1.65 25.09 -4.69
N VAL A 66 -0.39 25.36 -4.33
CA VAL A 66 0.60 24.30 -4.08
C VAL A 66 0.02 23.38 -3.02
N GLN A 67 -0.31 22.15 -3.41
CA GLN A 67 -0.88 21.17 -2.51
C GLN A 67 0.23 20.71 -1.56
N GLU A 68 0.11 21.05 -0.27
CA GLU A 68 1.12 20.71 0.74
C GLU A 68 0.95 19.27 1.27
N GLU A 69 -0.30 18.78 1.32
CA GLU A 69 -0.64 17.44 1.81
C GLU A 69 -1.73 16.78 0.94
N LEU A 70 -1.74 15.45 0.92
CA LEU A 70 -2.80 14.67 0.29
C LEU A 70 -3.92 14.42 1.30
N GLU A 71 -5.16 14.46 0.83
CA GLU A 71 -6.30 14.02 1.64
C GLU A 71 -6.27 12.51 1.83
N VAL A 72 -6.91 12.03 2.90
CA VAL A 72 -7.14 10.59 3.08
C VAL A 72 -8.08 10.08 1.99
N LEU A 73 -7.85 8.87 1.50
CA LEU A 73 -8.64 8.26 0.42
C LEU A 73 -8.60 9.07 -0.89
N TRP A 74 -7.49 9.77 -1.16
CA TRP A 74 -7.27 10.48 -2.41
C TRP A 74 -7.32 9.54 -3.63
N ASP A 75 -7.74 10.07 -4.78
CA ASP A 75 -7.77 9.33 -6.04
C ASP A 75 -6.36 9.22 -6.64
N ASP A 76 -5.79 8.02 -6.55
CA ASP A 76 -4.47 7.71 -7.11
C ASP A 76 -4.52 7.31 -8.58
N GLY A 77 -5.71 7.23 -9.19
CA GLY A 77 -5.90 6.86 -10.57
C GLY A 77 -5.57 5.42 -10.89
N TYR A 78 -5.23 4.59 -9.89
CA TYR A 78 -4.88 3.21 -10.13
C TYR A 78 -6.09 2.45 -10.70
N GLY A 79 -5.92 1.84 -11.86
CA GLY A 79 -7.01 1.16 -12.59
C GLY A 79 -7.82 2.06 -13.54
N THR A 80 -7.53 3.36 -13.62
CA THR A 80 -8.12 4.23 -14.66
C THR A 80 -7.44 4.07 -16.01
N ARG A 81 -6.15 3.71 -15.99
CA ARG A 81 -5.35 3.36 -17.16
C ARG A 81 -5.11 1.87 -17.20
N THR A 82 -5.01 1.37 -18.42
CA THR A 82 -4.83 -0.03 -18.76
C THR A 82 -3.63 -0.20 -19.68
N VAL A 83 -3.32 -1.44 -20.04
CA VAL A 83 -2.27 -1.74 -21.02
C VAL A 83 -2.60 -1.16 -22.41
N LYS A 84 -3.87 -0.96 -22.74
CA LYS A 84 -4.28 -0.26 -23.97
C LYS A 84 -3.74 1.17 -24.01
N ASP A 85 -3.89 1.92 -22.92
CA ASP A 85 -3.38 3.30 -22.81
C ASP A 85 -1.86 3.34 -22.93
N TYR A 86 -1.16 2.37 -22.33
CA TYR A 86 0.29 2.22 -22.51
C TYR A 86 0.65 2.06 -24.00
N LEU A 87 -0.04 1.18 -24.71
CA LEU A 87 0.26 0.92 -26.12
C LEU A 87 -0.08 2.09 -27.03
N GLU A 88 -1.16 2.84 -26.76
CA GLU A 88 -1.49 4.07 -27.47
C GLU A 88 -0.43 5.16 -27.26
N LEU A 89 0.01 5.36 -26.01
CA LEU A 89 1.11 6.27 -25.69
C LEU A 89 2.42 5.82 -26.36
N ALA A 90 2.70 4.52 -26.36
CA ALA A 90 3.89 3.96 -26.99
C ALA A 90 3.87 4.24 -28.51
N LYS A 91 2.74 4.04 -29.20
CA LYS A 91 2.60 4.33 -30.64
C LYS A 91 2.91 5.78 -30.99
N GLU A 92 2.52 6.72 -30.13
CA GLU A 92 2.84 8.13 -30.33
C GLU A 92 4.33 8.42 -30.07
N ILE A 93 4.92 7.81 -29.04
CA ILE A 93 6.29 8.09 -28.62
C ILE A 93 7.36 7.42 -29.52
N ILE A 94 7.03 6.31 -30.17
CA ILE A 94 7.96 5.58 -31.05
C ILE A 94 8.02 6.14 -32.47
N LYS A 95 7.20 7.15 -32.82
CA LYS A 95 7.28 7.82 -34.12
C LYS A 95 8.70 8.35 -34.29
N ASP A 96 9.34 7.96 -35.39
CA ASP A 96 10.73 8.33 -35.63
C ASP A 96 10.85 9.85 -35.77
N ASP A 97 11.62 10.44 -34.87
CA ASP A 97 11.96 11.85 -34.88
C ASP A 97 13.46 12.08 -35.09
N GLY A 98 14.24 11.01 -35.33
CA GLY A 98 15.70 11.06 -35.49
C GLY A 98 16.46 11.58 -34.27
N GLY A 99 15.79 11.77 -33.12
CA GLY A 99 16.37 12.39 -31.94
C GLY A 99 17.25 11.45 -31.12
N PRO A 100 18.11 11.99 -30.23
CA PRO A 100 18.85 11.18 -29.26
C PRO A 100 17.93 10.70 -28.11
N PRO A 101 18.42 9.80 -27.23
CA PRO A 101 17.77 9.51 -25.97
C PRO A 101 17.50 10.79 -25.17
N ARG A 102 16.32 10.87 -24.55
CA ARG A 102 15.82 12.10 -23.94
C ARG A 102 14.91 11.83 -22.76
N TRP A 103 14.85 12.80 -21.84
CA TRP A 103 13.90 12.78 -20.74
C TRP A 103 12.58 13.44 -21.13
N PHE A 104 11.47 12.87 -20.68
CA PHE A 104 10.17 13.55 -20.68
C PHE A 104 9.50 13.39 -19.32
N SER A 105 8.52 14.25 -19.04
CA SER A 105 7.63 14.10 -17.89
C SER A 105 6.21 13.88 -18.39
N PRO A 106 5.48 12.86 -17.91
CA PRO A 106 4.15 12.56 -18.41
C PRO A 106 3.14 13.65 -18.01
N PHE A 107 2.42 14.22 -18.98
CA PHE A 107 1.44 15.31 -18.79
C PHE A 107 0.28 15.01 -17.83
N SER A 108 0.04 13.74 -17.49
CA SER A 108 -1.11 13.29 -16.70
C SER A 108 -0.97 13.48 -15.19
N SER A 109 0.15 13.99 -14.70
CA SER A 109 0.34 14.26 -13.28
C SER A 109 -0.06 15.69 -12.94
N SER A 110 -0.99 15.86 -11.99
CA SER A 110 -1.08 17.14 -11.26
C SER A 110 0.29 17.50 -10.66
N PRO A 111 0.55 18.78 -10.32
CA PRO A 111 1.81 19.15 -9.70
C PRO A 111 2.12 18.27 -8.48
N PRO A 112 3.36 17.79 -8.33
CA PRO A 112 3.74 16.99 -7.18
C PRO A 112 3.63 17.81 -5.89
N LEU A 113 3.51 17.12 -4.76
CA LEU A 113 3.56 17.75 -3.44
C LEU A 113 4.84 18.59 -3.29
N LYS A 114 4.74 19.66 -2.51
CA LYS A 114 5.91 20.48 -2.17
C LYS A 114 6.99 19.62 -1.50
N GLY A 115 8.21 19.72 -2.02
CA GLY A 115 9.36 18.96 -1.52
C GLY A 115 9.37 17.48 -1.95
N SER A 116 8.59 17.11 -2.96
CA SER A 116 8.66 15.79 -3.58
C SER A 116 10.06 15.49 -4.14
N PRO A 117 10.64 14.31 -3.86
CA PRO A 117 11.93 13.93 -4.43
C PRO A 117 11.80 13.59 -5.92
N PRO A 118 12.89 13.72 -6.71
CA PRO A 118 12.88 13.29 -8.11
C PRO A 118 12.88 11.75 -8.23
N LEU A 119 12.11 11.25 -9.19
CA LEU A 119 12.08 9.85 -9.60
C LEU A 119 12.40 9.74 -11.09
N PHE A 120 13.45 8.98 -11.40
CA PHE A 120 13.89 8.68 -12.76
C PHE A 120 13.49 7.26 -13.15
N PHE A 121 12.62 7.12 -14.15
CA PHE A 121 12.28 5.84 -14.74
C PHE A 121 13.19 5.51 -15.92
N LEU A 122 13.81 4.34 -15.86
CA LEU A 122 14.67 3.78 -16.90
C LEU A 122 13.95 2.58 -17.54
N PRO A 123 13.63 2.65 -18.84
CA PRO A 123 12.79 1.65 -19.50
C PRO A 123 13.52 0.32 -19.73
N GLY A 124 12.72 -0.71 -20.03
CA GLY A 124 13.19 -1.99 -20.54
C GLY A 124 13.74 -1.90 -21.97
N ALA A 125 13.87 -3.06 -22.60
CA ALA A 125 14.39 -3.16 -23.97
C ALA A 125 13.52 -2.42 -25.00
N ASP A 126 12.24 -2.17 -24.69
CA ASP A 126 11.32 -1.37 -25.50
C ASP A 126 11.79 0.08 -25.66
N GLY A 127 12.50 0.64 -24.67
CA GLY A 127 13.03 2.01 -24.72
C GLY A 127 11.96 3.12 -24.71
N THR A 128 10.68 2.80 -24.60
CA THR A 128 9.59 3.77 -24.77
C THR A 128 9.58 4.84 -23.69
N GLY A 129 9.93 4.48 -22.45
CA GLY A 129 9.83 5.34 -21.27
C GLY A 129 8.43 5.47 -20.71
N VAL A 130 7.40 4.86 -21.32
CA VAL A 130 6.01 4.91 -20.84
C VAL A 130 5.59 3.68 -20.03
N GLY A 131 6.53 2.80 -19.65
CA GLY A 131 6.27 1.59 -18.85
C GLY A 131 5.65 1.83 -17.46
N LEU A 132 5.60 3.08 -16.98
CA LEU A 132 4.88 3.49 -15.78
C LEU A 132 3.49 4.08 -16.06
N ALA A 133 2.92 3.91 -17.26
CA ALA A 133 1.65 4.54 -17.66
C ALA A 133 0.52 4.36 -16.64
N LEU A 134 0.41 3.17 -16.04
CA LEU A 134 -0.59 2.80 -15.02
C LEU A 134 -0.34 3.47 -13.66
N HIS A 135 0.87 3.96 -13.42
CA HIS A 135 1.34 4.52 -12.13
C HIS A 135 1.59 6.03 -12.18
N HIS A 136 1.60 6.63 -13.37
CA HIS A 136 1.95 8.05 -13.56
C HIS A 136 1.15 9.01 -12.68
N GLN A 137 -0.16 8.77 -12.50
CA GLN A 137 -1.01 9.63 -11.68
C GLN A 137 -0.59 9.56 -10.20
N ALA A 138 -0.50 8.37 -9.64
CA ALA A 138 -0.10 8.16 -8.25
C ALA A 138 1.32 8.66 -7.97
N LEU A 139 2.29 8.26 -8.80
CA LEU A 139 3.70 8.63 -8.61
C LEU A 139 3.92 10.12 -8.83
N GLY A 140 3.29 10.72 -9.85
CA GLY A 140 3.43 12.14 -10.17
C GLY A 140 2.84 13.07 -9.10
N LYS A 141 1.98 12.57 -8.20
CA LYS A 141 1.52 13.32 -7.02
C LYS A 141 2.59 13.44 -5.94
N VAL A 142 3.51 12.49 -5.84
CA VAL A 142 4.46 12.41 -4.71
C VAL A 142 5.94 12.46 -5.14
N PHE A 143 6.23 12.36 -6.44
CA PHE A 143 7.56 12.47 -7.02
C PHE A 143 7.59 13.48 -8.17
N GLU A 144 8.73 14.15 -8.38
CA GLU A 144 9.02 14.78 -9.67
C GLU A 144 9.40 13.68 -10.67
N LEU A 145 8.48 13.28 -11.55
CA LEU A 145 8.67 12.13 -12.42
C LEU A 145 9.37 12.48 -13.74
N TRP A 146 10.46 11.77 -14.03
CA TRP A 146 11.27 11.86 -15.26
C TRP A 146 11.39 10.49 -15.89
N CYS A 147 10.92 10.32 -17.13
CA CYS A 147 10.97 9.07 -17.86
C CYS A 147 11.98 9.15 -19.00
N LEU A 148 12.90 8.18 -19.06
CA LEU A 148 13.87 8.10 -20.15
C LEU A 148 13.21 7.44 -21.36
N HIS A 149 13.23 8.14 -22.49
CA HIS A 149 12.91 7.58 -23.80
C HIS A 149 14.20 7.33 -24.59
N ILE A 150 14.33 6.12 -25.13
CA ILE A 150 15.41 5.67 -26.02
C ILE A 150 14.76 5.35 -27.37
N PRO A 151 14.89 6.23 -28.38
CA PRO A 151 14.26 6.06 -29.69
C PRO A 151 14.55 4.69 -30.32
N VAL A 152 13.60 4.19 -31.11
CA VAL A 152 13.65 2.84 -31.68
C VAL A 152 14.91 2.62 -32.52
N HIS A 153 15.31 3.63 -33.30
CA HIS A 153 16.49 3.57 -34.15
C HIS A 153 17.77 4.05 -33.47
N ASP A 154 17.71 4.49 -32.21
CA ASP A 154 18.90 4.90 -31.46
C ASP A 154 19.87 3.73 -31.27
N ARG A 155 21.17 4.03 -31.41
CA ARG A 155 22.28 3.09 -31.26
C ARG A 155 23.29 3.58 -30.21
N THR A 156 22.84 4.39 -29.26
CA THR A 156 23.70 4.85 -28.16
C THR A 156 24.19 3.63 -27.36
N PRO A 157 25.52 3.45 -27.19
CA PRO A 157 26.05 2.33 -26.42
C PRO A 157 25.69 2.46 -24.94
N PHE A 158 25.76 1.36 -24.19
CA PHE A 158 25.34 1.30 -22.78
C PHE A 158 26.04 2.37 -21.92
N GLU A 159 27.34 2.59 -22.12
CA GLU A 159 28.11 3.63 -21.43
C GLU A 159 27.65 5.05 -21.77
N GLY A 160 27.15 5.27 -22.99
CA GLY A 160 26.54 6.53 -23.39
C GLY A 160 25.26 6.80 -22.58
N LEU A 161 24.40 5.79 -22.44
CA LEU A 161 23.20 5.87 -21.60
C LEU A 161 23.56 6.10 -20.12
N ILE A 162 24.58 5.41 -19.60
CA ILE A 162 25.07 5.62 -18.22
C ILE A 162 25.47 7.09 -18.02
N LYS A 163 26.29 7.64 -18.93
CA LYS A 163 26.77 9.03 -18.83
C LYS A 163 25.62 10.03 -18.81
N MET A 164 24.63 9.85 -19.68
CA MET A 164 23.45 10.72 -19.76
C MET A 164 22.65 10.72 -18.45
N VAL A 165 22.36 9.53 -17.91
CA VAL A 165 21.61 9.39 -16.66
C VAL A 165 22.43 9.95 -15.48
N GLU A 166 23.73 9.63 -15.42
CA GLU A 166 24.66 10.12 -14.40
C GLU A 166 24.76 11.65 -14.37
N GLN A 167 24.85 12.30 -15.53
CA GLN A 167 24.86 13.77 -15.64
C GLN A 167 23.60 14.39 -15.03
N THR A 168 22.43 13.81 -15.36
CA THR A 168 21.14 14.31 -14.88
C THR A 168 21.00 14.16 -13.36
N ILE A 169 21.41 13.01 -12.83
CA ILE A 169 21.37 12.72 -11.39
C ILE A 169 22.31 13.64 -10.62
N ARG A 170 23.55 13.85 -11.11
CA ARG A 170 24.51 14.76 -10.47
C ARG A 170 23.99 16.18 -10.44
N MET A 171 23.45 16.68 -11.56
CA MET A 171 22.84 18.00 -11.63
C MET A 171 21.70 18.17 -10.62
N LYS A 172 20.80 17.18 -10.50
CA LYS A 172 19.73 17.21 -9.49
C LYS A 172 20.27 17.14 -8.06
N HIS A 173 21.28 16.32 -7.82
CA HIS A 173 21.91 16.22 -6.51
C HIS A 173 22.58 17.52 -6.10
N ASP A 174 23.34 18.15 -6.99
CA ASP A 174 24.02 19.42 -6.73
C ASP A 174 23.02 20.55 -6.43
N SER A 175 21.85 20.51 -7.07
CA SER A 175 20.75 21.44 -6.82
C SER A 175 20.03 21.20 -5.49
N SER A 176 20.06 19.97 -4.95
CA SER A 176 19.35 19.59 -3.72
C SER A 176 20.05 18.44 -2.99
N PRO A 177 21.22 18.68 -2.34
CA PRO A 177 22.09 17.61 -1.85
C PRO A 177 21.53 16.76 -0.70
N ASN A 178 20.48 17.24 -0.04
CA ASN A 178 19.82 16.56 1.08
C ASN A 178 18.56 15.80 0.68
N THR A 179 18.14 15.90 -0.59
CA THR A 179 16.97 15.22 -1.13
C THR A 179 17.42 13.90 -1.77
N PRO A 180 16.79 12.76 -1.42
CA PRO A 180 17.09 11.50 -2.09
C PRO A 180 16.64 11.53 -3.55
N ILE A 181 17.33 10.76 -4.39
CA ILE A 181 16.98 10.57 -5.80
C ILE A 181 16.53 9.13 -6.00
N TYR A 182 15.35 8.95 -6.57
CA TYR A 182 14.77 7.64 -6.87
C TYR A 182 15.09 7.24 -8.30
N ILE A 183 15.46 5.98 -8.50
CA ILE A 183 15.65 5.40 -9.83
C ILE A 183 14.83 4.12 -9.91
N VAL A 184 13.85 4.08 -10.82
CA VAL A 184 13.07 2.88 -11.13
C VAL A 184 13.63 2.30 -12.43
N GLY A 185 14.24 1.12 -12.36
CA GLY A 185 14.79 0.42 -13.52
C GLY A 185 13.97 -0.82 -13.86
N ASP A 186 13.37 -0.83 -15.04
CA ASP A 186 12.64 -1.99 -15.58
C ASP A 186 13.53 -2.81 -16.49
N SER A 187 13.69 -4.12 -16.22
CA SER A 187 14.45 -5.05 -17.07
C SER A 187 15.86 -4.52 -17.42
N LEU A 188 16.12 -4.12 -18.67
CA LEU A 188 17.36 -3.44 -19.11
C LEU A 188 17.68 -2.20 -18.27
N GLY A 189 16.67 -1.37 -18.00
CA GLY A 189 16.76 -0.19 -17.16
C GLY A 189 17.23 -0.52 -15.74
N GLY A 190 16.97 -1.74 -15.25
CA GLY A 190 17.51 -2.24 -13.99
C GLY A 190 19.04 -2.40 -14.01
N CYS A 191 19.61 -2.89 -15.12
CA CYS A 191 21.07 -2.91 -15.30
C CYS A 191 21.65 -1.50 -15.33
N LEU A 192 20.99 -0.58 -16.03
CA LEU A 192 21.39 0.82 -16.11
C LEU A 192 21.35 1.51 -14.74
N ALA A 193 20.27 1.31 -13.98
CA ALA A 193 20.11 1.83 -12.63
C ALA A 193 21.24 1.37 -11.69
N LEU A 194 21.57 0.07 -11.71
CA LEU A 194 22.65 -0.50 -10.92
C LEU A 194 24.02 0.05 -11.33
N ALA A 195 24.27 0.19 -12.63
CA ALA A 195 25.52 0.76 -13.14
C ALA A 195 25.71 2.22 -12.71
N VAL A 196 24.65 3.03 -12.82
CA VAL A 196 24.63 4.43 -12.38
C VAL A 196 24.83 4.53 -10.87
N ALA A 197 24.15 3.69 -10.09
CA ALA A 197 24.29 3.68 -8.63
C ALA A 197 25.71 3.29 -8.19
N ALA A 198 26.31 2.29 -8.83
CA ALA A 198 27.69 1.86 -8.56
C ALA A 198 28.72 2.96 -8.83
N ARG A 199 28.47 3.84 -9.81
CA ARG A 199 29.36 4.97 -10.17
C ARG A 199 29.17 6.19 -9.29
N ASN A 200 28.09 6.26 -8.52
CA ASN A 200 27.72 7.40 -7.69
C ASN A 200 27.47 7.01 -6.23
N PRO A 201 28.41 6.33 -5.54
CA PRO A 201 28.17 5.74 -4.23
C PRO A 201 28.00 6.75 -3.09
N LYS A 202 28.27 8.04 -3.35
CA LYS A 202 28.11 9.14 -2.38
C LYS A 202 26.77 9.86 -2.50
N ILE A 203 26.05 9.67 -3.61
CA ILE A 203 24.73 10.26 -3.81
C ILE A 203 23.71 9.38 -3.10
N ASP A 204 22.77 10.02 -2.41
CA ASP A 204 21.68 9.34 -1.72
C ASP A 204 20.65 8.82 -2.72
N LEU A 205 20.87 7.58 -3.20
CA LEU A 205 20.05 6.92 -4.20
C LEU A 205 19.14 5.85 -3.56
N VAL A 206 17.88 5.85 -4.00
CA VAL A 206 16.93 4.75 -3.77
C VAL A 206 16.61 4.10 -5.11
N VAL A 207 17.07 2.86 -5.29
CA VAL A 207 16.96 2.11 -6.54
C VAL A 207 15.86 1.07 -6.42
N ILE A 208 14.89 1.10 -7.33
CA ILE A 208 13.79 0.13 -7.41
C ILE A 208 13.95 -0.62 -8.72
N LEU A 209 14.05 -1.94 -8.67
CA LEU A 209 14.32 -2.80 -9.82
C LEU A 209 13.11 -3.68 -10.09
N ALA A 210 12.50 -3.57 -11.26
CA ALA A 210 11.46 -4.49 -11.72
C ALA A 210 12.11 -5.52 -12.65
N ASN A 211 12.09 -6.80 -12.25
CA ASN A 211 12.62 -7.94 -13.01
C ASN A 211 13.96 -7.63 -13.73
N PRO A 212 15.02 -7.19 -12.99
CA PRO A 212 16.23 -6.66 -13.62
C PRO A 212 16.92 -7.68 -14.53
N ALA A 213 17.34 -7.23 -15.70
CA ALA A 213 17.99 -8.06 -16.72
C ALA A 213 19.44 -8.46 -16.40
N THR A 214 19.89 -8.30 -15.15
CA THR A 214 21.22 -8.75 -14.68
C THR A 214 21.38 -10.27 -14.71
N SER A 215 20.29 -11.01 -14.92
CA SER A 215 20.29 -12.45 -15.18
C SER A 215 20.23 -12.81 -16.67
N PHE A 216 20.38 -11.85 -17.60
CA PHE A 216 20.17 -12.09 -19.03
C PHE A 216 20.96 -13.28 -19.58
N GLY A 217 22.22 -13.48 -19.16
CA GLY A 217 23.04 -14.64 -19.55
C GLY A 217 22.49 -16.01 -19.11
N ARG A 218 21.50 -16.03 -18.20
CA ARG A 218 20.76 -17.21 -17.73
C ARG A 218 19.28 -17.17 -18.13
N SER A 219 18.92 -16.31 -19.09
CA SER A 219 17.56 -16.21 -19.61
C SER A 219 17.09 -17.55 -20.15
N GLN A 220 15.81 -17.85 -19.94
CA GLN A 220 15.16 -19.04 -20.51
C GLN A 220 15.11 -18.99 -22.05
N LEU A 221 15.27 -17.79 -22.61
CA LEU A 221 15.28 -17.54 -24.06
C LEU A 221 16.69 -17.68 -24.67
N GLN A 222 17.73 -17.96 -23.87
CA GLN A 222 19.10 -18.16 -24.38
C GLN A 222 19.20 -19.13 -25.57
N PRO A 223 18.51 -20.30 -25.58
CA PRO A 223 18.56 -21.23 -26.71
C PRO A 223 17.98 -20.66 -28.01
N LEU A 224 17.11 -19.65 -27.92
CA LEU A 224 16.44 -19.07 -29.08
C LEU A 224 17.33 -18.03 -29.78
N PHE A 225 18.22 -17.34 -29.06
CA PHE A 225 19.01 -16.23 -29.62
C PHE A 225 19.89 -16.60 -30.83
N PRO A 226 20.62 -17.74 -30.84
CA PRO A 226 21.37 -18.17 -32.02
C PRO A 226 20.46 -18.44 -33.23
N LEU A 227 19.25 -18.95 -33.00
CA LEU A 227 18.25 -19.14 -34.07
C LEU A 227 17.76 -17.78 -34.59
N LEU A 228 17.63 -16.75 -33.75
CA LEU A 228 17.24 -15.41 -34.19
C LEU A 228 18.27 -14.79 -35.14
N GLU A 229 19.56 -15.03 -34.89
CA GLU A 229 20.65 -14.58 -35.77
C GLU A 229 20.65 -15.34 -37.11
N ALA A 230 20.18 -16.59 -37.11
CA ALA A 230 20.21 -17.49 -38.27
C ALA A 230 18.89 -17.57 -39.08
N THR A 231 17.77 -17.07 -38.56
CA THR A 231 16.45 -17.15 -39.24
C THR A 231 16.50 -16.40 -40.59
N PRO A 232 16.02 -16.97 -41.71
CA PRO A 232 15.93 -16.29 -43.00
C PRO A 232 14.85 -15.18 -43.04
N SER A 233 15.02 -14.19 -43.92
CA SER A 233 14.26 -12.91 -43.93
C SER A 233 12.73 -13.02 -44.01
N ASN A 234 12.22 -14.15 -44.50
CA ASN A 234 10.81 -14.43 -44.76
C ASN A 234 10.02 -15.00 -43.57
N LEU A 235 10.66 -15.53 -42.53
CA LEU A 235 10.01 -16.10 -41.33
C LEU A 235 10.09 -15.20 -40.09
N GLN A 236 10.79 -14.06 -40.20
CA GLN A 236 11.18 -13.19 -39.09
C GLN A 236 10.08 -12.28 -38.54
N PHE A 237 8.94 -12.12 -39.24
CA PHE A 237 7.81 -11.30 -38.77
C PHE A 237 7.07 -11.93 -37.57
N THR A 238 7.19 -13.25 -37.39
CA THR A 238 6.55 -13.98 -36.28
C THR A 238 7.25 -13.76 -34.93
N LEU A 239 8.48 -13.24 -34.95
CA LEU A 239 9.35 -13.23 -33.78
C LEU A 239 9.00 -12.15 -32.74
N PRO A 240 8.75 -10.87 -33.11
CA PRO A 240 8.21 -9.89 -32.15
C PRO A 240 6.87 -10.34 -31.56
N TYR A 241 6.06 -11.05 -32.34
CA TYR A 241 4.78 -11.62 -31.89
C TYR A 241 5.00 -12.74 -30.86
N LEU A 242 5.96 -13.65 -31.08
CA LEU A 242 6.32 -14.67 -30.09
C LEU A 242 6.89 -14.05 -28.81
N LEU A 243 7.71 -13.01 -28.91
CA LEU A 243 8.22 -12.28 -27.74
C LEU A 243 7.09 -11.60 -26.95
N SER A 244 6.06 -11.08 -27.64
CA SER A 244 4.89 -10.48 -26.98
C SER A 244 4.13 -11.46 -26.07
N LEU A 245 4.10 -12.74 -26.42
CA LEU A 245 3.45 -13.80 -25.63
C LEU A 245 4.22 -14.14 -24.35
N VAL A 246 5.50 -13.73 -24.26
CA VAL A 246 6.42 -14.06 -23.17
C VAL A 246 6.69 -12.83 -22.28
N MET A 247 6.35 -11.62 -22.76
CA MET A 247 6.56 -10.35 -22.05
C MET A 247 5.72 -10.19 -20.79
N GLY A 248 4.52 -10.76 -20.70
CA GLY A 248 3.71 -10.70 -19.48
C GLY A 248 2.48 -11.59 -19.56
N ASP A 249 1.76 -11.74 -18.45
CA ASP A 249 0.56 -12.58 -18.41
C ASP A 249 -0.65 -11.79 -18.98
N PRO A 250 -1.23 -12.18 -20.13
CA PRO A 250 -2.34 -11.44 -20.75
C PRO A 250 -3.60 -11.40 -19.87
N VAL A 251 -3.82 -12.41 -19.04
CA VAL A 251 -4.95 -12.44 -18.08
C VAL A 251 -4.72 -11.36 -17.02
N LYS A 252 -3.50 -11.29 -16.49
CA LYS A 252 -3.11 -10.28 -15.50
C LYS A 252 -3.19 -8.86 -16.05
N MET A 253 -2.74 -8.64 -17.28
CA MET A 253 -2.88 -7.35 -17.98
C MET A 253 -4.34 -6.96 -18.18
N ALA A 254 -5.19 -7.90 -18.61
CA ALA A 254 -6.61 -7.64 -18.86
C ALA A 254 -7.42 -7.39 -17.57
N MET A 255 -6.93 -7.89 -16.43
CA MET A 255 -7.54 -7.68 -15.11
C MET A 255 -7.21 -6.32 -14.48
N VAL A 256 -6.27 -5.56 -15.05
CA VAL A 256 -5.94 -4.20 -14.58
C VAL A 256 -7.19 -3.31 -14.59
N GLY A 257 -7.47 -2.66 -13.47
CA GLY A 257 -8.60 -1.72 -13.33
C GLY A 257 -9.97 -2.37 -13.21
N ILE A 258 -10.06 -3.71 -13.21
CA ILE A 258 -11.32 -4.40 -12.94
C ILE A 258 -11.54 -4.50 -11.43
N ASP A 259 -12.56 -3.79 -10.96
CA ASP A 259 -13.01 -3.84 -9.57
C ASP A 259 -13.61 -5.22 -9.25
N THR A 260 -12.94 -5.99 -8.38
CA THR A 260 -13.34 -7.33 -7.97
C THR A 260 -14.56 -7.34 -7.03
N SER A 261 -14.99 -6.18 -6.56
CA SER A 261 -16.24 -6.04 -5.79
C SER A 261 -17.50 -6.09 -6.67
N LEU A 262 -17.35 -5.97 -8.00
CA LEU A 262 -18.46 -6.03 -8.94
C LEU A 262 -19.09 -7.44 -9.00
N PRO A 263 -20.36 -7.55 -9.45
CA PRO A 263 -20.97 -8.85 -9.70
C PRO A 263 -20.16 -9.68 -10.71
N PRO A 264 -20.07 -11.03 -10.55
CA PRO A 264 -19.27 -11.88 -11.43
C PRO A 264 -19.54 -11.69 -12.92
N THR A 265 -20.79 -11.45 -13.30
CA THR A 265 -21.18 -11.20 -14.71
C THR A 265 -20.54 -9.93 -15.27
N ARG A 266 -20.45 -8.86 -14.48
CA ARG A 266 -19.81 -7.59 -14.86
C ARG A 266 -18.29 -7.73 -14.93
N ILE A 267 -17.70 -8.52 -14.04
CA ILE A 267 -16.27 -8.84 -14.08
C ILE A 267 -15.94 -9.58 -15.38
N ILE A 268 -16.71 -10.62 -15.73
CA ILE A 268 -16.52 -11.40 -16.96
C ILE A 268 -16.70 -10.51 -18.20
N GLU A 269 -17.74 -9.67 -18.23
CA GLU A 269 -18.00 -8.74 -19.33
C GLU A 269 -16.83 -7.76 -19.54
N LYS A 270 -16.38 -7.10 -18.48
CA LYS A 270 -15.23 -6.17 -18.53
C LYS A 270 -13.96 -6.88 -18.96
N PHE A 271 -13.67 -8.05 -18.37
CA PHE A 271 -12.50 -8.84 -18.71
C PHE A 271 -12.49 -9.25 -20.18
N ALA A 272 -13.61 -9.75 -20.70
CA ALA A 272 -13.72 -10.15 -22.10
C ALA A 272 -13.51 -8.97 -23.07
N ASN A 273 -14.03 -7.78 -22.71
CA ASN A 273 -13.82 -6.57 -23.49
C ASN A 273 -12.35 -6.11 -23.46
N THR A 274 -11.72 -6.05 -22.28
CA THR A 274 -10.29 -5.68 -22.17
C THR A 274 -9.41 -6.66 -22.93
N LEU A 275 -9.65 -7.97 -22.79
CA LEU A 275 -8.87 -8.99 -23.50
C LEU A 275 -9.02 -8.86 -25.03
N ARG A 276 -10.25 -8.61 -25.51
CA ARG A 276 -10.50 -8.34 -26.93
C ARG A 276 -9.73 -7.11 -27.41
N ASP A 277 -9.70 -6.06 -26.60
CA ASP A 277 -8.98 -4.82 -26.92
C ASP A 277 -7.46 -5.00 -26.94
N LEU A 278 -6.90 -5.97 -26.19
CA LEU A 278 -5.46 -6.25 -26.22
C LEU A 278 -5.01 -6.98 -27.50
N LEU A 279 -5.85 -7.85 -28.07
CA LEU A 279 -5.50 -8.70 -29.21
C LEU A 279 -5.00 -7.91 -30.45
N PRO A 280 -5.66 -6.84 -30.92
CA PRO A 280 -5.20 -6.04 -32.07
C PRO A 280 -3.99 -5.16 -31.76
N ILE A 281 -3.63 -4.99 -30.48
CA ILE A 281 -2.58 -4.05 -30.07
C ILE A 281 -1.27 -4.78 -29.77
N LEU A 282 -1.33 -6.07 -29.39
CA LEU A 282 -0.16 -6.96 -29.31
C LEU A 282 0.55 -7.09 -30.68
N SER A 283 -0.15 -6.91 -31.81
CA SER A 283 0.51 -6.83 -33.12
C SER A 283 1.34 -5.57 -33.34
N GLY A 284 1.02 -4.47 -32.63
CA GLY A 284 1.77 -3.20 -32.68
C GLY A 284 3.07 -3.22 -31.86
N LEU A 285 3.33 -4.28 -31.08
CA LEU A 285 4.61 -4.46 -30.37
C LEU A 285 5.78 -4.68 -31.33
N ALA A 286 5.52 -5.17 -32.54
CA ALA A 286 6.51 -5.27 -33.60
C ALA A 286 7.07 -3.89 -34.01
N ASP A 287 6.28 -2.82 -33.86
CA ASP A 287 6.71 -1.45 -34.16
C ASP A 287 7.61 -0.89 -33.05
N ILE A 288 7.46 -1.37 -31.81
CA ILE A 288 8.26 -0.91 -30.66
C ILE A 288 9.68 -1.51 -30.70
N ILE A 289 9.78 -2.80 -31.04
CA ILE A 289 11.08 -3.46 -31.25
C ILE A 289 11.08 -4.11 -32.63
N PRO A 290 11.30 -3.31 -33.70
CA PRO A 290 11.50 -3.84 -35.03
C PRO A 290 12.69 -4.77 -35.07
N LYS A 291 12.68 -5.70 -36.00
CA LYS A 291 13.73 -6.71 -36.20
C LYS A 291 15.13 -6.07 -36.29
N GLU A 292 15.27 -4.99 -37.05
CA GLU A 292 16.53 -4.27 -37.29
C GLU A 292 17.11 -3.66 -36.00
N THR A 293 16.26 -3.47 -35.00
CA THR A 293 16.59 -2.95 -33.68
C THR A 293 16.74 -4.06 -32.63
N LEU A 294 16.01 -5.16 -32.76
CA LEU A 294 16.03 -6.27 -31.80
C LEU A 294 17.44 -6.76 -31.50
N MET A 295 18.25 -6.97 -32.55
CA MET A 295 19.63 -7.46 -32.38
C MET A 295 20.51 -6.48 -31.61
N TRP A 296 20.34 -5.18 -31.86
CA TRP A 296 21.02 -4.15 -31.09
C TRP A 296 20.59 -4.16 -29.62
N LYS A 297 19.28 -4.26 -29.34
CA LYS A 297 18.75 -4.33 -27.96
C LYS A 297 19.24 -5.56 -27.21
N LEU A 298 19.37 -6.72 -27.87
CA LEU A 298 19.93 -7.94 -27.26
C LEU A 298 21.42 -7.78 -26.92
N LYS A 299 22.21 -7.16 -27.80
CA LYS A 299 23.62 -6.83 -27.51
C LYS A 299 23.73 -5.84 -26.35
N LEU A 300 22.87 -4.83 -26.33
CA LEU A 300 22.79 -3.83 -25.26
C LEU A 300 22.43 -4.48 -23.92
N LEU A 301 21.46 -5.40 -23.90
CA LEU A 301 21.08 -6.21 -22.73
C LEU A 301 22.22 -7.07 -22.21
N LYS A 302 22.91 -7.80 -23.10
CA LYS A 302 24.06 -8.63 -22.74
C LYS A 302 25.15 -7.81 -22.08
N HIS A 303 25.58 -6.74 -22.76
CA HIS A 303 26.63 -5.85 -22.27
C HIS A 303 26.22 -5.15 -20.96
N GLY A 304 24.99 -4.65 -20.88
CA GLY A 304 24.46 -4.01 -19.68
C GLY A 304 24.40 -4.95 -18.47
N SER A 305 23.98 -6.20 -18.69
CA SER A 305 23.99 -7.25 -17.68
C SER A 305 25.41 -7.53 -17.15
N GLU A 306 26.39 -7.72 -18.04
CA GLU A 306 27.79 -7.97 -17.66
C GLU A 306 28.40 -6.75 -16.93
N TYR A 307 28.12 -5.54 -17.41
CA TYR A 307 28.60 -4.29 -16.81
C TYR A 307 28.08 -4.10 -15.38
N ALA A 308 26.77 -4.31 -15.16
CA ALA A 308 26.16 -4.17 -13.85
C ALA A 308 26.67 -5.25 -12.88
N ASN A 309 26.76 -6.51 -13.34
CA ASN A 309 27.23 -7.64 -12.53
C ASN A 309 28.64 -7.45 -11.98
N SER A 310 29.55 -6.92 -12.79
CA SER A 310 30.94 -6.68 -12.38
C SER A 310 31.08 -5.57 -11.31
N ARG A 311 30.01 -4.83 -11.00
CA ARG A 311 30.04 -3.64 -10.13
C ARG A 311 29.05 -3.65 -8.96
N LEU A 312 28.32 -4.76 -8.74
CA LEU A 312 27.31 -4.84 -7.68
C LEU A 312 27.84 -4.46 -6.29
N ARG A 313 29.09 -4.81 -5.97
CA ARG A 313 29.72 -4.50 -4.68
C ARG A 313 29.96 -3.01 -4.43
N ALA A 314 29.99 -2.19 -5.49
CA ALA A 314 30.15 -0.74 -5.40
C ALA A 314 28.82 -0.02 -5.16
N VAL A 315 27.68 -0.71 -5.28
CA VAL A 315 26.35 -0.14 -5.02
C VAL A 315 26.17 0.03 -3.51
N THR A 316 26.12 1.29 -3.06
CA THR A 316 25.81 1.69 -1.67
C THR A 316 24.36 2.12 -1.48
N ALA A 317 23.64 2.32 -2.59
CA ALA A 317 22.24 2.73 -2.63
C ALA A 317 21.33 1.75 -1.87
N GLU A 318 20.19 2.25 -1.40
CA GLU A 318 19.10 1.38 -0.99
C GLU A 318 18.48 0.73 -2.22
N VAL A 319 18.30 -0.59 -2.22
CA VAL A 319 17.75 -1.33 -3.35
C VAL A 319 16.48 -2.06 -2.95
N LEU A 320 15.43 -1.92 -3.76
CA LEU A 320 14.19 -2.69 -3.68
C LEU A 320 14.01 -3.46 -4.99
N ILE A 321 13.90 -4.79 -4.92
CA ILE A 321 13.71 -5.65 -6.09
C ILE A 321 12.28 -6.17 -6.09
N LEU A 322 11.57 -5.97 -7.21
CA LEU A 322 10.29 -6.57 -7.52
C LEU A 322 10.55 -7.73 -8.47
N ALA A 323 10.33 -8.95 -7.98
CA ALA A 323 10.70 -10.18 -8.66
C ALA A 323 9.46 -11.01 -8.97
N SER A 324 9.32 -11.42 -10.22
CA SER A 324 8.14 -12.13 -10.70
C SER A 324 8.37 -13.64 -10.76
N GLY A 325 7.33 -14.40 -10.40
CA GLY A 325 7.38 -15.86 -10.30
C GLY A 325 7.06 -16.59 -11.60
N LYS A 326 6.28 -15.97 -12.50
CA LYS A 326 5.95 -16.48 -13.84
C LYS A 326 6.65 -15.68 -14.94
N ASP A 327 7.81 -15.10 -14.62
CA ASP A 327 8.66 -14.48 -15.63
C ASP A 327 9.22 -15.54 -16.57
N ASN A 328 8.70 -15.58 -17.81
CA ASN A 328 9.12 -16.52 -18.83
C ASN A 328 10.34 -16.01 -19.62
N MET A 329 10.79 -14.77 -19.40
CA MET A 329 11.96 -14.18 -20.07
C MET A 329 13.22 -14.37 -19.23
N LEU A 330 13.13 -14.08 -17.93
CA LEU A 330 14.25 -14.08 -17.00
C LEU A 330 13.95 -14.95 -15.78
N PRO A 331 14.95 -15.60 -15.17
CA PRO A 331 14.78 -16.30 -13.90
C PRO A 331 14.70 -15.31 -12.72
N SER A 332 13.71 -14.41 -12.74
CA SER A 332 13.62 -13.22 -11.88
C SER A 332 13.59 -13.53 -10.38
N ALA A 333 12.94 -14.62 -9.97
CA ALA A 333 12.96 -15.11 -8.59
C ALA A 333 14.39 -15.40 -8.09
N ARG A 334 15.10 -16.27 -8.83
CA ARG A 334 16.48 -16.67 -8.51
C ARG A 334 17.45 -15.50 -8.61
N GLU A 335 17.18 -14.59 -9.54
CA GLU A 335 17.99 -13.40 -9.72
C GLU A 335 17.87 -12.44 -8.55
N ALA A 336 16.65 -12.23 -8.04
CA ALA A 336 16.43 -11.40 -6.87
C ALA A 336 17.14 -11.96 -5.64
N GLU A 337 17.10 -13.28 -5.41
CA GLU A 337 17.87 -13.92 -4.34
C GLU A 337 19.37 -13.68 -4.49
N ARG A 338 19.92 -13.83 -5.70
CA ARG A 338 21.34 -13.63 -5.97
C ARG A 338 21.75 -12.17 -5.72
N LEU A 339 20.95 -11.22 -6.20
CA LEU A 339 21.18 -9.79 -6.00
C LEU A 339 21.08 -9.43 -4.51
N ALA A 340 20.10 -9.97 -3.79
CA ALA A 340 19.96 -9.77 -2.35
C ALA A 340 21.19 -10.25 -1.56
N ARG A 341 21.81 -11.36 -1.98
CA ARG A 341 23.09 -11.84 -1.39
C ARG A 341 24.31 -11.00 -1.79
N SER A 342 24.24 -10.26 -2.89
CA SER A 342 25.37 -9.52 -3.47
C SER A 342 25.39 -8.04 -3.10
N LEU A 343 24.21 -7.45 -2.89
CA LEU A 343 24.00 -6.03 -2.57
C LEU A 343 23.91 -5.83 -1.06
N ARG A 344 24.42 -4.71 -0.54
CA ARG A 344 24.50 -4.46 0.91
C ARG A 344 23.16 -4.09 1.55
N ASN A 345 22.34 -3.29 0.86
CA ASN A 345 21.07 -2.78 1.36
C ASN A 345 19.98 -3.12 0.36
N CYS A 346 19.55 -4.38 0.36
CA CYS A 346 18.62 -4.91 -0.62
C CYS A 346 17.40 -5.53 0.07
N LYS A 347 16.22 -5.17 -0.43
CA LYS A 347 14.93 -5.75 -0.05
C LYS A 347 14.29 -6.37 -1.28
N VAL A 348 13.65 -7.52 -1.13
CA VAL A 348 12.99 -8.23 -2.24
C VAL A 348 11.50 -8.35 -1.94
N ARG A 349 10.68 -8.14 -2.98
CA ARG A 349 9.26 -8.47 -3.02
C ARG A 349 9.02 -9.46 -4.13
N TYR A 350 8.47 -10.61 -3.79
CA TYR A 350 8.20 -11.68 -4.73
C TYR A 350 6.72 -11.72 -5.10
N PHE A 351 6.44 -11.65 -6.40
CA PHE A 351 5.11 -11.65 -6.99
C PHE A 351 4.90 -12.95 -7.72
N ARG A 352 4.23 -13.90 -7.05
CA ARG A 352 4.23 -15.31 -7.44
C ARG A 352 3.55 -15.52 -8.78
N ASP A 353 2.50 -14.77 -9.04
CA ASP A 353 1.60 -14.97 -10.18
C ASP A 353 1.82 -13.98 -11.32
N ASN A 354 2.84 -13.12 -11.22
CA ASN A 354 3.15 -12.08 -12.20
C ASN A 354 4.22 -12.51 -13.21
N GLY A 355 4.20 -11.89 -14.40
CA GLY A 355 5.13 -12.08 -15.51
C GLY A 355 6.25 -11.03 -15.59
N HIS A 356 6.91 -10.93 -16.76
CA HIS A 356 8.08 -10.05 -16.91
C HIS A 356 7.73 -8.56 -16.84
N THR A 357 6.60 -8.14 -17.39
CA THR A 357 6.12 -6.74 -17.33
C THR A 357 5.30 -6.46 -16.07
N ILE A 358 5.86 -6.74 -14.89
CA ILE A 358 5.17 -6.63 -13.60
C ILE A 358 4.51 -5.25 -13.35
N LEU A 359 5.10 -4.17 -13.88
CA LEU A 359 4.56 -2.81 -13.73
C LEU A 359 3.30 -2.55 -14.58
N MET A 360 2.92 -3.48 -15.46
CA MET A 360 1.75 -3.39 -16.33
C MET A 360 0.66 -4.43 -16.01
N GLU A 361 0.83 -5.19 -14.92
CA GLU A 361 -0.05 -6.29 -14.54
C GLU A 361 -0.95 -5.95 -13.33
N ASP A 362 -2.03 -6.72 -13.13
CA ASP A 362 -2.95 -6.50 -12.02
C ASP A 362 -2.26 -6.57 -10.65
N ARG A 363 -2.90 -5.92 -9.67
CA ARG A 363 -2.53 -5.95 -8.23
C ARG A 363 -1.11 -5.44 -7.90
N VAL A 364 -0.40 -4.84 -8.85
CA VAL A 364 0.88 -4.19 -8.61
C VAL A 364 0.68 -2.67 -8.64
N ASN A 365 0.64 -2.03 -7.47
CA ASN A 365 0.69 -0.56 -7.35
C ASN A 365 2.07 -0.15 -6.81
N LEU A 366 2.88 0.51 -7.65
CA LEU A 366 4.27 0.82 -7.31
C LEU A 366 4.37 1.77 -6.12
N LEU A 367 3.50 2.78 -6.04
CA LEU A 367 3.51 3.72 -4.91
C LEU A 367 3.16 3.00 -3.60
N THR A 368 2.15 2.12 -3.62
CA THR A 368 1.79 1.30 -2.46
C THR A 368 2.98 0.46 -2.00
N ILE A 369 3.70 -0.20 -2.92
CA ILE A 369 4.87 -1.01 -2.59
C ILE A 369 5.98 -0.15 -1.95
N ILE A 370 6.25 1.05 -2.47
CA ILE A 370 7.23 1.98 -1.91
C ILE A 370 6.83 2.40 -0.48
N LYS A 371 5.54 2.70 -0.25
CA LYS A 371 5.00 3.04 1.08
C LYS A 371 5.15 1.86 2.06
N CYS A 372 4.70 0.68 1.67
CA CYS A 372 4.74 -0.54 2.48
C CYS A 372 6.17 -0.98 2.82
N THR A 373 7.15 -0.66 1.99
CA THR A 373 8.56 -0.97 2.25
C THR A 373 9.30 0.10 3.04
N SER A 374 8.63 1.19 3.47
CA SER A 374 9.23 2.36 4.12
C SER A 374 10.37 2.99 3.29
N LYS A 375 10.30 2.88 1.96
CA LYS A 375 11.31 3.44 1.05
C LYS A 375 11.02 4.87 0.65
N TYR A 376 9.78 5.36 0.79
CA TYR A 376 9.46 6.76 0.53
C TYR A 376 10.00 7.65 1.66
N ARG A 377 10.88 8.58 1.33
CA ARG A 377 11.45 9.58 2.24
C ARG A 377 11.81 10.83 1.45
N ARG A 378 11.69 12.00 2.08
CA ARG A 378 12.06 13.29 1.48
C ARG A 378 13.42 13.80 1.96
N SER A 379 14.05 13.08 2.90
CA SER A 379 15.36 13.40 3.46
C SER A 379 16.24 12.14 3.54
N LYS A 380 17.48 12.30 4.00
CA LYS A 380 18.46 11.20 4.16
C LYS A 380 17.99 10.03 5.03
N ARG A 381 17.04 10.26 5.94
CA ARG A 381 16.49 9.21 6.81
C ARG A 381 14.97 9.22 6.70
N HIS A 382 14.39 8.02 6.74
CA HIS A 382 12.93 7.88 6.74
C HIS A 382 12.36 8.33 8.09
N ASP A 383 11.35 9.20 8.03
CA ASP A 383 10.57 9.66 9.17
C ASP A 383 9.12 9.16 9.06
N PHE A 384 8.71 8.29 9.98
CA PHE A 384 7.39 7.66 9.97
C PHE A 384 6.21 8.66 10.09
N VAL A 385 6.46 9.89 10.52
CA VAL A 385 5.44 10.94 10.66
C VAL A 385 5.51 11.92 9.49
N LEU A 386 6.69 12.45 9.20
CA LEU A 386 6.87 13.53 8.21
C LEU A 386 6.89 13.02 6.76
N ASP A 387 7.38 11.80 6.52
CA ASP A 387 7.38 11.20 5.18
C ASP A 387 6.09 10.41 4.89
N TYR A 388 5.14 10.36 5.82
CA TYR A 388 3.95 9.55 5.64
C TYR A 388 3.03 10.05 4.52
N ILE A 389 2.58 9.14 3.67
CA ILE A 389 1.56 9.37 2.63
C ILE A 389 0.28 8.65 3.06
N PRO A 390 -0.88 9.32 3.14
CA PRO A 390 -2.14 8.69 3.52
C PRO A 390 -2.60 7.62 2.51
N PRO A 391 -3.48 6.69 2.94
CA PRO A 391 -4.00 5.66 2.06
C PRO A 391 -4.80 6.30 0.91
N SER A 392 -4.61 5.79 -0.30
CA SER A 392 -5.40 6.16 -1.47
C SER A 392 -6.73 5.40 -1.50
N MET A 393 -7.63 5.82 -2.39
CA MET A 393 -8.90 5.13 -2.60
C MET A 393 -8.71 3.69 -3.12
N SER A 394 -7.72 3.43 -3.98
CA SER A 394 -7.46 2.08 -4.49
C SER A 394 -6.95 1.14 -3.40
N GLU A 395 -6.05 1.61 -2.54
CA GLU A 395 -5.52 0.88 -1.38
C GLU A 395 -6.63 0.55 -0.37
N TYR A 396 -7.55 1.50 -0.17
CA TYR A 396 -8.73 1.30 0.67
C TYR A 396 -9.67 0.24 0.11
N LYS A 397 -10.02 0.30 -1.19
CA LYS A 397 -10.86 -0.72 -1.84
C LYS A 397 -10.24 -2.11 -1.76
N GLN A 398 -8.93 -2.21 -1.98
CA GLN A 398 -8.20 -3.47 -1.86
C GLN A 398 -8.26 -4.01 -0.41
N SER A 399 -8.07 -3.16 0.58
CA SER A 399 -8.18 -3.55 2.00
C SER A 399 -9.59 -4.02 2.36
N LEU A 400 -10.64 -3.35 1.87
CA LEU A 400 -12.01 -3.78 2.07
C LEU A 400 -12.28 -5.19 1.53
N ASP A 401 -11.72 -5.52 0.36
CA ASP A 401 -11.86 -6.84 -0.25
C ASP A 401 -11.10 -7.90 0.57
N ILE A 402 -9.86 -7.61 0.96
CA ILE A 402 -9.03 -8.49 1.80
C ILE A 402 -9.70 -8.75 3.15
N ASN A 403 -10.25 -7.71 3.78
CA ASN A 403 -10.87 -7.78 5.10
C ASN A 403 -12.35 -8.19 5.04
N ARG A 404 -12.94 -8.40 3.86
CA ARG A 404 -14.38 -8.63 3.70
C ARG A 404 -14.90 -9.75 4.59
N PHE A 405 -14.22 -10.89 4.62
CA PHE A 405 -14.60 -12.01 5.47
C PHE A 405 -14.53 -11.64 6.96
N TYR A 406 -13.42 -11.01 7.37
CA TYR A 406 -13.22 -10.59 8.76
C TYR A 406 -14.30 -9.60 9.22
N ARG A 407 -14.58 -8.58 8.41
CA ARG A 407 -15.68 -7.63 8.64
C ARG A 407 -16.99 -8.38 8.77
N ASN A 408 -17.32 -9.25 7.82
CA ASN A 408 -18.55 -10.04 7.80
C ASN A 408 -18.77 -10.82 9.08
N VAL A 409 -17.69 -11.42 9.59
CA VAL A 409 -17.65 -12.25 10.77
C VAL A 409 -17.79 -11.40 12.04
N THR A 410 -16.97 -10.37 12.23
CA THR A 410 -16.94 -9.58 13.47
C THR A 410 -18.09 -8.60 13.58
N GLY A 411 -18.59 -8.09 12.45
CA GLY A 411 -19.74 -7.21 12.34
C GLY A 411 -19.74 -6.05 13.32
N ALA A 412 -18.62 -5.35 13.54
CA ALA A 412 -18.41 -4.39 14.63
C ALA A 412 -19.61 -3.47 14.96
N ALA A 413 -19.79 -3.19 16.25
CA ALA A 413 -20.76 -2.24 16.78
C ALA A 413 -20.03 -1.10 17.51
N MET A 414 -20.16 0.13 17.01
CA MET A 414 -19.50 1.28 17.62
C MET A 414 -20.49 2.22 18.27
N TYR A 415 -20.11 2.74 19.43
CA TYR A 415 -20.86 3.68 20.23
C TYR A 415 -19.93 4.77 20.74
N SER A 416 -20.44 5.97 20.95
CA SER A 416 -19.68 7.08 21.51
C SER A 416 -20.52 7.87 22.50
N THR A 417 -19.85 8.47 23.48
CA THR A 417 -20.47 9.31 24.50
C THR A 417 -20.36 10.78 24.11
N MET A 418 -21.50 11.45 24.02
CA MET A 418 -21.62 12.87 23.70
C MET A 418 -21.18 13.76 24.88
N GLU A 419 -21.05 15.06 24.66
CA GLU A 419 -20.63 16.01 25.71
C GLU A 419 -21.58 16.04 26.92
N ASP A 420 -22.88 15.86 26.68
CA ASP A 420 -23.92 15.77 27.71
C ASP A 420 -23.92 14.43 28.49
N GLY A 421 -23.05 13.49 28.10
CA GLY A 421 -22.93 12.16 28.71
C GLY A 421 -23.83 11.10 28.08
N LYS A 422 -24.65 11.44 27.07
CA LYS A 422 -25.50 10.47 26.38
C LYS A 422 -24.66 9.55 25.50
N ILE A 423 -24.88 8.23 25.61
CA ILE A 423 -24.30 7.25 24.70
C ILE A 423 -25.16 7.20 23.43
N VAL A 424 -24.51 7.28 22.27
CA VAL A 424 -25.15 7.18 20.95
C VAL A 424 -24.46 6.11 20.11
N ARG A 425 -25.20 5.59 19.12
CA ARG A 425 -24.63 4.70 18.10
C ARG A 425 -23.73 5.50 17.15
N GLY A 426 -22.57 4.95 16.81
CA GLY A 426 -21.61 5.59 15.89
C GLY A 426 -20.53 6.38 16.61
N LEU A 427 -19.91 7.32 15.89
CA LEU A 427 -18.69 8.03 16.28
C LEU A 427 -18.92 9.50 16.62
N ASP A 428 -20.17 9.95 16.79
CA ASP A 428 -20.53 11.35 16.95
C ASP A 428 -19.84 12.01 18.15
N GLY A 429 -19.63 11.28 19.25
CA GLY A 429 -18.90 11.76 20.43
C GLY A 429 -17.38 11.83 20.25
N VAL A 430 -16.82 11.36 19.12
CA VAL A 430 -15.38 11.45 18.83
C VAL A 430 -15.06 12.79 18.13
N PRO A 431 -14.12 13.60 18.65
CA PRO A 431 -13.79 14.90 18.08
C PRO A 431 -13.21 14.82 16.66
N GLU A 432 -13.69 15.70 15.79
CA GLU A 432 -13.26 15.77 14.38
C GLU A 432 -11.92 16.51 14.21
N GLU A 433 -11.64 17.49 15.07
CA GLU A 433 -10.41 18.26 15.03
C GLU A 433 -9.39 17.78 16.07
N GLY A 434 -8.14 17.64 15.65
CA GLY A 434 -7.03 17.28 16.54
C GLY A 434 -6.27 18.45 17.17
N PRO A 435 -5.30 18.16 18.06
CA PRO A 435 -4.81 16.82 18.37
C PRO A 435 -5.75 16.00 19.26
N VAL A 436 -6.00 14.75 18.89
CA VAL A 436 -6.78 13.78 19.69
C VAL A 436 -5.89 12.58 20.03
N LEU A 437 -5.98 12.09 21.26
CA LEU A 437 -5.35 10.85 21.70
C LEU A 437 -6.42 9.85 22.11
N LEU A 438 -6.66 8.84 21.29
CA LEU A 438 -7.54 7.71 21.61
C LEU A 438 -6.75 6.72 22.47
N VAL A 439 -7.27 6.42 23.66
CA VAL A 439 -6.60 5.58 24.65
C VAL A 439 -7.53 4.45 25.05
N GLY A 440 -7.10 3.20 24.91
CA GLY A 440 -7.99 2.07 25.19
C GLY A 440 -7.29 0.77 25.53
N TYR A 441 -8.09 -0.30 25.57
CA TYR A 441 -7.66 -1.69 25.77
C TYR A 441 -7.20 -2.33 24.45
N HIS A 442 -6.03 -2.98 24.47
CA HIS A 442 -5.47 -3.69 23.33
C HIS A 442 -5.89 -5.16 23.38
N MET A 443 -6.87 -5.55 22.56
CA MET A 443 -7.25 -6.96 22.48
C MET A 443 -6.12 -7.82 21.92
N LEU A 444 -6.21 -9.12 22.13
CA LEU A 444 -5.31 -10.14 21.63
C LEU A 444 -4.98 -9.91 20.15
N LEU A 445 -3.70 -9.76 19.84
CA LEU A 445 -3.16 -9.49 18.51
C LEU A 445 -3.72 -8.25 17.78
N GLY A 446 -4.39 -7.35 18.49
CA GLY A 446 -5.04 -6.18 17.88
C GLY A 446 -6.22 -6.53 16.98
N LEU A 447 -7.03 -7.52 17.36
CA LEU A 447 -8.23 -7.91 16.61
C LEU A 447 -9.18 -6.72 16.39
N GLU A 448 -9.18 -5.72 17.26
CA GLU A 448 -10.02 -4.53 17.15
C GLU A 448 -9.62 -3.57 16.01
N LEU A 449 -8.37 -3.64 15.54
CA LEU A 449 -7.78 -2.54 14.75
C LEU A 449 -8.44 -2.36 13.39
N VAL A 450 -8.75 -3.45 12.69
CA VAL A 450 -9.29 -3.39 11.32
C VAL A 450 -10.61 -2.61 11.25
N PRO A 451 -11.68 -3.01 11.97
CA PRO A 451 -12.93 -2.26 11.93
C PRO A 451 -12.77 -0.86 12.53
N LEU A 452 -11.95 -0.67 13.57
CA LEU A 452 -11.68 0.65 14.16
C LEU A 452 -11.11 1.63 13.12
N ILE A 453 -10.06 1.23 12.43
CA ILE A 453 -9.39 2.06 11.41
C ILE A 453 -10.34 2.31 10.23
N GLU A 454 -11.03 1.28 9.75
CA GLU A 454 -11.95 1.40 8.61
C GLU A 454 -13.12 2.34 8.92
N GLU A 455 -13.75 2.24 10.10
CA GLU A 455 -14.90 3.08 10.46
C GLU A 455 -14.47 4.56 10.60
N MET A 456 -13.37 4.83 11.32
CA MET A 456 -12.84 6.18 11.49
C MET A 456 -12.49 6.82 10.15
N LEU A 457 -11.89 6.06 9.24
CA LEU A 457 -11.49 6.53 7.91
C LEU A 457 -12.69 6.79 7.01
N THR A 458 -13.76 6.00 7.13
CA THR A 458 -14.91 6.07 6.22
C THR A 458 -15.96 7.06 6.64
N VAL A 459 -16.35 7.00 7.92
CA VAL A 459 -17.42 7.82 8.52
C VAL A 459 -16.90 9.21 8.84
N LYS A 460 -15.73 9.31 9.48
CA LYS A 460 -15.18 10.59 9.97
C LYS A 460 -14.12 11.19 9.06
N LYS A 461 -13.63 10.47 8.04
CA LYS A 461 -12.44 10.86 7.23
C LYS A 461 -11.21 11.14 8.09
N ILE A 462 -11.10 10.47 9.24
CA ILE A 462 -9.98 10.60 10.16
C ILE A 462 -9.03 9.42 9.96
N LEU A 463 -7.76 9.73 9.70
CA LEU A 463 -6.70 8.73 9.75
C LEU A 463 -6.17 8.59 11.18
N LEU A 464 -6.40 7.42 11.78
CA LEU A 464 -5.82 7.06 13.06
C LEU A 464 -4.34 6.69 12.92
N ARG A 465 -3.48 7.40 13.65
CA ARG A 465 -2.03 7.14 13.70
C ARG A 465 -1.71 6.25 14.90
N GLY A 466 -1.66 4.94 14.68
CA GLY A 466 -1.44 3.94 15.73
C GLY A 466 0.01 3.83 16.21
N MET A 467 0.21 3.85 17.51
CA MET A 467 1.53 3.67 18.15
C MET A 467 1.81 2.17 18.33
N ALA A 468 2.71 1.63 17.51
CA ALA A 468 2.97 0.19 17.41
C ALA A 468 4.38 -0.20 17.88
N HIS A 469 4.56 -1.45 18.30
CA HIS A 469 5.86 -1.95 18.78
C HIS A 469 6.93 -1.87 17.66
N PRO A 470 8.16 -1.35 17.93
CA PRO A 470 9.18 -1.15 16.90
C PRO A 470 9.58 -2.42 16.14
N ALA A 471 9.52 -3.58 16.80
CA ALA A 471 9.77 -4.87 16.16
C ALA A 471 8.91 -5.14 14.91
N LEU A 472 7.70 -4.59 14.83
CA LEU A 472 6.79 -4.71 13.67
C LEU A 472 7.29 -3.95 12.42
N PHE A 473 8.29 -3.08 12.61
CA PHE A 473 8.95 -2.30 11.57
C PHE A 473 10.36 -2.82 11.24
N SER A 474 10.79 -3.89 11.90
CA SER A 474 12.16 -4.40 11.81
C SER A 474 12.39 -5.29 10.57
N PRO A 475 13.64 -5.44 10.09
CA PRO A 475 13.98 -6.37 9.03
C PRO A 475 13.66 -7.85 9.36
N LEU A 476 13.56 -8.22 10.65
CA LEU A 476 13.28 -9.59 11.09
C LEU A 476 11.94 -10.10 10.55
N VAL A 477 10.91 -9.26 10.63
CA VAL A 477 9.55 -9.56 10.17
C VAL A 477 9.31 -9.18 8.70
N GLU A 478 10.23 -8.42 8.09
CA GLU A 478 10.19 -8.08 6.67
C GLU A 478 10.75 -9.20 5.78
N ASN A 479 11.75 -9.95 6.25
CA ASN A 479 12.38 -11.03 5.50
C ASN A 479 11.56 -12.34 5.49
N GLU A 480 10.65 -12.54 6.44
CA GLU A 480 9.67 -13.64 6.42
C GLU A 480 8.51 -13.37 5.44
N GLY A 481 8.35 -12.11 5.01
CA GLY A 481 7.30 -11.63 4.13
C GLY A 481 7.74 -11.46 2.68
N LEU A 482 8.32 -12.50 2.06
CA LEU A 482 8.62 -12.49 0.61
C LEU A 482 7.36 -12.26 -0.26
N ASN A 483 6.16 -12.38 0.31
CA ASN A 483 4.88 -12.26 -0.38
C ASN A 483 4.51 -10.81 -0.77
N GLU A 484 3.55 -10.71 -1.70
CA GLU A 484 3.05 -9.48 -2.34
C GLU A 484 2.54 -8.41 -1.35
N MET A 485 1.92 -8.81 -0.23
CA MET A 485 1.52 -7.90 0.86
C MET A 485 1.43 -8.66 2.20
N SER A 486 2.05 -8.11 3.25
CA SER A 486 2.06 -8.67 4.61
C SER A 486 1.17 -7.86 5.58
N PHE A 487 0.79 -8.43 6.72
CA PHE A 487 0.09 -7.68 7.78
C PHE A 487 0.88 -6.45 8.25
N ASN A 488 2.21 -6.54 8.29
CA ASN A 488 3.09 -5.44 8.66
C ASN A 488 3.07 -4.31 7.62
N ASP A 489 2.79 -4.63 6.35
CA ASP A 489 2.57 -3.64 5.30
C ASP A 489 1.30 -2.83 5.56
N SER A 490 0.24 -3.49 6.03
CA SER A 490 -1.01 -2.82 6.42
C SER A 490 -0.80 -1.85 7.56
N ILE A 491 0.02 -2.19 8.56
CA ILE A 491 0.37 -1.28 9.66
C ILE A 491 1.00 0.01 9.12
N ARG A 492 2.00 -0.10 8.24
CA ARG A 492 2.67 1.08 7.64
C ARG A 492 1.70 1.86 6.75
N LEU A 493 0.91 1.17 5.94
CA LEU A 493 -0.01 1.77 4.98
C LEU A 493 -1.08 2.61 5.67
N TYR A 494 -1.65 2.09 6.77
CA TYR A 494 -2.73 2.73 7.52
C TYR A 494 -2.23 3.60 8.70
N GLY A 495 -0.97 4.04 8.66
CA GLY A 495 -0.50 5.12 9.53
C GLY A 495 0.07 4.68 10.87
N GLY A 496 0.35 3.40 11.04
CA GLY A 496 1.10 2.88 12.18
C GLY A 496 2.52 3.45 12.25
N VAL A 497 2.96 3.80 13.46
CA VAL A 497 4.24 4.45 13.74
C VAL A 497 4.93 3.73 14.90
N PRO A 498 6.26 3.48 14.84
CA PRO A 498 6.99 2.92 15.98
C PRO A 498 6.82 3.80 17.21
N VAL A 499 6.45 3.19 18.34
CA VAL A 499 6.23 3.95 19.58
C VAL A 499 7.54 4.60 20.06
N SER A 500 7.50 5.92 20.23
CA SER A 500 8.56 6.72 20.85
C SER A 500 8.00 8.08 21.27
N ALA A 501 8.64 8.73 22.25
CA ALA A 501 8.27 10.08 22.65
C ALA A 501 8.39 11.08 21.50
N SER A 502 9.39 10.93 20.64
CA SER A 502 9.60 11.80 19.47
C SER A 502 8.47 11.68 18.45
N ASN A 503 8.02 10.45 18.15
CA ASN A 503 6.94 10.23 17.20
C ASN A 503 5.60 10.72 17.76
N LEU A 504 5.30 10.44 19.04
CA LEU A 504 4.10 10.98 19.68
C LEU A 504 4.09 12.51 19.66
N PHE A 505 5.22 13.13 19.98
CA PHE A 505 5.38 14.59 19.92
C PHE A 505 5.09 15.13 18.52
N LYS A 506 5.68 14.54 17.47
CA LYS A 506 5.47 14.99 16.08
C LYS A 506 4.01 14.84 15.65
N LEU A 507 3.36 13.74 15.99
CA LEU A 507 1.94 13.50 15.67
C LEU A 507 1.03 14.53 16.33
N LEU A 508 1.20 14.78 17.63
CA LEU A 508 0.40 15.78 18.34
C LEU A 508 0.70 17.21 17.86
N ALA A 509 1.95 17.52 17.53
CA ALA A 509 2.33 18.80 16.93
C ALA A 509 1.66 19.02 15.56
N LYS A 510 1.50 17.95 14.77
CA LYS A 510 0.73 17.95 13.51
C LYS A 510 -0.78 17.86 13.71
N LYS A 511 -1.28 18.01 14.94
CA LYS A 511 -2.71 17.92 15.28
C LYS A 511 -3.37 16.60 14.82
N SER A 512 -2.62 15.50 14.79
CA SER A 512 -3.15 14.21 14.34
C SER A 512 -4.06 13.56 15.38
N HIS A 513 -4.90 12.62 14.93
CA HIS A 513 -5.59 11.65 15.78
C HIS A 513 -4.67 10.45 15.99
N VAL A 514 -4.27 10.22 17.24
CA VAL A 514 -3.29 9.20 17.61
C VAL A 514 -4.01 8.08 18.37
N LEU A 515 -3.74 6.83 18.01
CA LEU A 515 -4.22 5.66 18.75
C LEU A 515 -3.09 5.11 19.63
N LEU A 516 -3.33 5.03 20.93
CA LEU A 516 -2.36 4.58 21.92
C LEU A 516 -2.98 3.52 22.84
N TYR A 517 -2.28 2.40 22.97
CA TYR A 517 -2.57 1.40 23.99
C TYR A 517 -1.46 1.43 25.04
N PRO A 518 -1.72 1.97 26.26
CA PRO A 518 -0.69 2.06 27.29
C PRO A 518 -0.18 0.68 27.71
N GLY A 519 -1.01 -0.36 27.68
CA GLY A 519 -0.60 -1.74 27.92
C GLY A 519 0.38 -2.29 26.87
N GLY A 520 0.30 -1.79 25.63
CA GLY A 520 1.22 -2.14 24.55
C GLY A 520 1.22 -3.64 24.22
N ALA A 521 2.38 -4.18 23.85
CA ALA A 521 2.51 -5.58 23.42
C ALA A 521 2.16 -6.59 24.54
N ARG A 522 2.39 -6.25 25.81
CA ARG A 522 2.04 -7.12 26.96
C ARG A 522 0.54 -7.38 27.05
N GLU A 523 -0.26 -6.36 26.76
CA GLU A 523 -1.72 -6.43 26.74
C GLU A 523 -2.21 -7.10 25.45
N ALA A 524 -1.61 -6.75 24.29
CA ALA A 524 -1.91 -7.40 23.01
C ALA A 524 -1.56 -8.90 22.96
N LEU A 525 -0.69 -9.37 23.84
CA LEU A 525 -0.23 -10.76 23.95
C LEU A 525 -0.56 -11.34 25.34
N HIS A 526 -1.68 -10.88 25.91
CA HIS A 526 -2.15 -11.32 27.22
C HIS A 526 -2.31 -12.85 27.28
N LYS A 527 -2.18 -13.38 28.49
CA LYS A 527 -2.28 -14.81 28.80
C LYS A 527 -3.72 -15.22 29.05
N LYS A 528 -3.94 -16.51 29.27
CA LYS A 528 -5.26 -17.05 29.62
C LYS A 528 -5.78 -16.42 30.92
N GLY A 529 -7.03 -15.95 30.91
CA GLY A 529 -7.66 -15.31 32.07
C GLY A 529 -7.25 -13.86 32.28
N GLU A 530 -6.51 -13.27 31.35
CA GLU A 530 -6.13 -11.85 31.34
C GLU A 530 -6.94 -11.01 30.35
N GLU A 531 -7.87 -11.62 29.62
CA GLU A 531 -8.80 -10.89 28.76
C GLU A 531 -9.51 -9.77 29.56
N TYR A 532 -9.63 -8.60 28.92
CA TYR A 532 -10.25 -7.40 29.49
C TYR A 532 -9.57 -6.80 30.73
N LYS A 533 -8.30 -7.14 31.00
CA LYS A 533 -7.50 -6.51 32.06
C LYS A 533 -6.53 -5.48 31.48
N LEU A 534 -6.46 -4.31 32.11
CA LEU A 534 -5.54 -3.24 31.73
C LEU A 534 -4.18 -3.40 32.42
N THR A 535 -3.16 -3.78 31.65
CA THR A 535 -1.78 -3.97 32.13
C THR A 535 -0.93 -2.73 31.81
N TRP A 536 -1.35 -1.58 32.36
CA TRP A 536 -0.74 -0.29 32.05
C TRP A 536 0.49 0.01 32.94
N PRO A 537 1.50 0.76 32.44
CA PRO A 537 2.66 1.20 33.23
C PRO A 537 2.27 2.13 34.39
N ASP A 538 3.10 2.25 35.42
CA ASP A 538 2.84 3.18 36.52
C ASP A 538 3.09 4.66 36.14
N GLN A 539 3.79 4.90 35.03
CA GLN A 539 4.24 6.23 34.64
C GLN A 539 3.17 6.96 33.79
N PRO A 540 2.73 8.17 34.18
CA PRO A 540 1.68 8.92 33.49
C PRO A 540 2.17 9.72 32.28
N GLU A 541 3.19 9.24 31.55
CA GLU A 541 3.90 10.06 30.56
C GLU A 541 3.03 10.49 29.36
N PHE A 542 2.06 9.66 28.95
CA PHE A 542 1.21 10.01 27.82
C PHE A 542 0.23 11.16 28.16
N VAL A 543 -0.27 11.24 29.39
CA VAL A 543 -1.17 12.35 29.78
C VAL A 543 -0.41 13.66 29.89
N ARG A 544 0.86 13.62 30.31
CA ARG A 544 1.76 14.79 30.30
C ARG A 544 2.01 15.28 28.88
N MET A 545 2.27 14.35 27.96
CA MET A 545 2.43 14.69 26.54
C MET A 545 1.14 15.25 25.94
N ALA A 546 -0.02 14.67 26.25
CA ALA A 546 -1.32 15.20 25.81
C ALA A 546 -1.53 16.64 26.32
N ALA A 547 -1.32 16.89 27.62
CA ALA A 547 -1.45 18.21 28.23
C ALA A 547 -0.48 19.24 27.63
N LYS A 548 0.75 18.85 27.28
CA LYS A 548 1.73 19.71 26.61
C LYS A 548 1.20 20.30 25.29
N PHE A 549 0.40 19.54 24.56
CA PHE A 549 -0.20 19.96 23.28
C PHE A 549 -1.66 20.41 23.41
N GLY A 550 -2.24 20.35 24.61
CA GLY A 550 -3.66 20.59 24.81
C GLY A 550 -4.54 19.59 24.05
N ALA A 551 -4.06 18.35 23.87
CA ALA A 551 -4.76 17.31 23.14
C ALA A 551 -6.00 16.82 23.91
N THR A 552 -7.05 16.47 23.17
CA THR A 552 -8.23 15.83 23.75
C THR A 552 -7.98 14.34 23.87
N ILE A 553 -8.11 13.78 25.07
CA ILE A 553 -8.01 12.34 25.31
C ILE A 553 -9.39 11.73 25.19
N VAL A 554 -9.55 10.69 24.36
CA VAL A 554 -10.79 9.91 24.26
C VAL A 554 -10.51 8.51 24.81
N PRO A 555 -10.89 8.21 26.07
CA PRO A 555 -10.82 6.85 26.59
C PRO A 555 -11.81 5.98 25.81
N PHE A 556 -11.45 4.74 25.46
CA PHE A 556 -12.40 3.82 24.83
C PHE A 556 -12.20 2.38 25.29
N GLY A 557 -13.31 1.68 25.44
CA GLY A 557 -13.35 0.23 25.69
C GLY A 557 -13.69 -0.54 24.42
N VAL A 558 -13.15 -1.75 24.31
CA VAL A 558 -13.49 -2.70 23.24
C VAL A 558 -13.62 -4.11 23.81
N VAL A 559 -14.62 -4.86 23.35
CA VAL A 559 -14.86 -6.24 23.79
C VAL A 559 -15.30 -7.15 22.62
N GLY A 560 -15.17 -8.46 22.81
CA GLY A 560 -15.63 -9.49 21.86
C GLY A 560 -14.52 -10.36 21.28
N GLU A 561 -13.27 -10.26 21.74
CA GLU A 561 -12.22 -11.19 21.31
C GLU A 561 -12.54 -12.64 21.72
N ASP A 562 -13.08 -12.82 22.92
CA ASP A 562 -13.55 -14.09 23.49
C ASP A 562 -14.77 -14.65 22.73
N ASP A 563 -15.43 -13.84 21.92
CA ASP A 563 -16.52 -14.27 21.04
C ASP A 563 -16.02 -14.79 19.69
N ILE A 564 -14.75 -14.52 19.33
CA ILE A 564 -14.21 -14.82 18.00
C ILE A 564 -13.17 -15.94 18.09
N VAL A 565 -12.33 -15.94 19.12
CA VAL A 565 -11.24 -16.90 19.27
C VAL A 565 -11.15 -17.48 20.68
N HIS A 566 -10.70 -18.73 20.78
CA HIS A 566 -10.18 -19.34 22.00
C HIS A 566 -8.65 -19.25 21.98
N LEU A 567 -8.06 -18.75 23.08
CA LEU A 567 -6.63 -18.83 23.34
C LEU A 567 -6.27 -20.23 23.82
N LEU A 568 -5.69 -21.06 22.95
CA LEU A 568 -5.30 -22.44 23.24
C LEU A 568 -3.92 -22.54 23.88
N LEU A 569 -2.96 -21.77 23.38
CA LEU A 569 -1.58 -21.74 23.87
C LEU A 569 -1.17 -20.28 24.07
N ASP A 570 -0.92 -19.90 25.31
CA ASP A 570 -0.26 -18.63 25.63
C ASP A 570 1.25 -18.82 25.77
N TYR A 571 1.95 -17.76 26.17
CA TYR A 571 3.39 -17.80 26.38
C TYR A 571 3.83 -18.94 27.31
N ASP A 572 3.17 -19.10 28.46
CA ASP A 572 3.60 -20.05 29.49
C ASP A 572 3.41 -21.49 29.02
N ASP A 573 2.40 -21.75 28.19
CA ASP A 573 2.22 -23.06 27.55
C ASP A 573 3.26 -23.31 26.46
N MET A 574 3.55 -22.31 25.62
CA MET A 574 4.53 -22.45 24.54
C MET A 574 5.95 -22.64 25.06
N MET A 575 6.31 -22.01 26.17
CA MET A 575 7.62 -22.19 26.81
C MET A 575 7.83 -23.60 27.37
N LYS A 576 6.77 -24.39 27.59
CA LYS A 576 6.87 -25.81 27.98
C LYS A 576 7.18 -26.74 26.79
N ILE A 577 7.08 -26.23 25.56
CA ILE A 577 7.34 -27.00 24.34
C ILE A 577 8.73 -26.62 23.82
N PRO A 578 9.75 -27.50 23.90
CA PRO A 578 11.15 -27.13 23.65
C PRO A 578 11.39 -26.39 22.33
N ILE A 579 10.81 -26.89 21.22
CA ILE A 579 10.96 -26.27 19.90
C ILE A 579 10.38 -24.85 19.86
N LEU A 580 9.23 -24.62 20.49
CA LEU A 580 8.60 -23.30 20.52
C LEU A 580 9.33 -22.35 21.47
N SER A 581 9.77 -22.86 22.62
CA SER A 581 10.60 -22.14 23.59
C SER A 581 11.88 -21.61 22.94
N ASP A 582 12.62 -22.45 22.21
CA ASP A 582 13.85 -22.06 21.52
C ASP A 582 13.59 -21.00 20.45
N GLN A 583 12.50 -21.15 19.69
CA GLN A 583 12.09 -20.18 18.67
C GLN A 583 11.74 -18.82 19.27
N ILE A 584 10.92 -18.80 20.32
CA ILE A 584 10.50 -17.57 21.02
C ILE A 584 11.73 -16.88 21.63
N THR A 585 12.59 -17.63 22.31
CA THR A 585 13.81 -17.10 22.95
C THR A 585 14.73 -16.49 21.89
N SER A 586 15.05 -17.23 20.82
CA SER A 586 15.90 -16.75 19.73
C SER A 586 15.34 -15.51 19.03
N TYR A 587 14.01 -15.44 18.87
CA TYR A 587 13.37 -14.25 18.29
C TYR A 587 13.51 -13.03 19.20
N ASN A 588 13.22 -13.17 20.50
CA ASN A 588 13.33 -12.07 21.46
C ASN A 588 14.77 -11.59 21.64
N GLU A 589 15.76 -12.48 21.67
CA GLU A 589 17.18 -12.11 21.66
C GLU A 589 17.59 -11.30 20.42
N LYS A 590 16.99 -11.59 19.25
CA LYS A 590 17.22 -10.79 18.04
C LYS A 590 16.59 -9.40 18.16
N VAL A 591 15.37 -9.32 18.70
CA VAL A 591 14.66 -8.05 18.95
C VAL A 591 15.47 -7.17 19.91
N GLU A 592 16.00 -7.77 20.98
CA GLU A 592 16.85 -7.08 21.96
C GLU A 592 18.16 -6.59 21.34
N ARG A 593 18.88 -7.45 20.61
CA ARG A 593 20.13 -7.05 19.92
C ARG A 593 19.94 -5.92 18.91
N MET A 594 18.74 -5.75 18.36
CA MET A 594 18.41 -4.65 17.46
C MET A 594 17.99 -3.36 18.19
N GLY A 595 17.96 -3.37 19.53
CA GLY A 595 17.58 -2.21 20.34
C GLY A 595 16.09 -1.91 20.29
N PHE A 596 15.24 -2.92 20.01
CA PHE A 596 13.79 -2.77 19.98
C PHE A 596 13.11 -3.12 21.30
N THR A 597 13.88 -3.40 22.35
CA THR A 597 13.36 -3.58 23.72
C THR A 597 12.76 -2.27 24.21
N LEU A 598 11.46 -2.31 24.51
CA LEU A 598 10.78 -1.23 25.22
C LEU A 598 10.77 -1.55 26.70
N ARG A 599 10.80 -0.51 27.54
CA ARG A 599 10.61 -0.64 28.99
C ARG A 599 11.58 -1.62 29.67
N GLY A 600 12.83 -1.73 29.19
CA GLY A 600 13.85 -2.60 29.77
C GLY A 600 14.13 -2.33 31.27
N ASP A 601 13.87 -1.10 31.72
CA ASP A 601 14.02 -0.68 33.12
C ASP A 601 12.69 -0.70 33.91
N ALA A 602 11.59 -1.20 33.32
CA ALA A 602 10.31 -1.29 34.01
C ALA A 602 10.27 -2.49 34.97
N ASN A 603 9.49 -2.34 36.04
CA ASN A 603 9.24 -3.39 37.02
C ASN A 603 7.82 -3.97 36.84
N GLY A 604 7.57 -5.15 37.42
CA GLY A 604 6.24 -5.78 37.44
C GLY A 604 5.82 -6.39 36.10
N GLU A 605 4.50 -6.65 35.94
CA GLU A 605 3.96 -7.38 34.78
C GLU A 605 4.17 -6.66 33.43
N VAL A 606 4.29 -5.33 33.47
CA VAL A 606 4.47 -4.49 32.28
C VAL A 606 5.85 -4.67 31.64
N ALA A 607 6.83 -5.16 32.41
CA ALA A 607 8.18 -5.48 31.96
C ALA A 607 8.24 -6.77 31.14
N ASN A 608 7.25 -7.66 31.28
CA ASN A 608 7.21 -8.93 30.56
C ASN A 608 6.71 -8.74 29.12
N GLN A 609 7.57 -8.20 28.26
CA GLN A 609 7.22 -7.85 26.88
C GLN A 609 7.69 -8.88 25.86
N ALA A 610 7.81 -10.14 26.26
CA ALA A 610 8.21 -11.22 25.37
C ALA A 610 7.24 -11.30 24.17
N LEU A 611 7.78 -11.19 22.97
CA LEU A 611 7.03 -11.26 21.73
C LEU A 611 6.90 -12.71 21.27
N TYR A 612 5.67 -13.15 21.04
CA TYR A 612 5.36 -14.49 20.56
C TYR A 612 4.06 -14.46 19.76
N VAL A 613 3.78 -15.54 19.03
CA VAL A 613 2.50 -15.72 18.32
C VAL A 613 1.67 -16.74 19.10
N PRO A 614 0.57 -16.33 19.76
CA PRO A 614 -0.25 -17.24 20.55
C PRO A 614 -0.96 -18.27 19.67
N GLY A 615 -1.19 -19.46 20.22
CA GLY A 615 -1.99 -20.51 19.57
C GLY A 615 -3.48 -20.22 19.73
N LEU A 616 -4.17 -19.95 18.62
CA LEU A 616 -5.58 -19.56 18.61
C LEU A 616 -6.45 -20.59 17.87
N MET A 617 -7.69 -20.77 18.35
CA MET A 617 -8.72 -21.56 17.67
C MET A 617 -9.97 -20.70 17.45
N GLY A 618 -10.50 -20.72 16.23
CA GLY A 618 -11.72 -19.99 15.88
C GLY A 618 -12.98 -20.51 16.58
N LYS A 619 -13.87 -19.61 16.98
CA LYS A 619 -15.23 -19.93 17.46
C LYS A 619 -16.28 -19.75 16.37
N ILE A 620 -17.51 -20.19 16.64
CA ILE A 620 -18.68 -19.62 15.96
C ILE A 620 -18.73 -18.15 16.38
N PRO A 621 -18.50 -17.21 15.46
CA PRO A 621 -18.12 -15.87 15.86
C PRO A 621 -19.30 -15.08 16.41
N GLY A 622 -19.08 -14.47 17.57
CA GLY A 622 -19.91 -13.40 18.08
C GLY A 622 -19.59 -12.06 17.39
N ARG A 623 -19.61 -10.93 18.10
CA ARG A 623 -19.43 -9.58 17.53
C ARG A 623 -18.39 -8.78 18.31
N LEU A 624 -17.74 -7.80 17.67
CA LEU A 624 -16.94 -6.78 18.37
C LEU A 624 -17.79 -5.57 18.75
N TYR A 625 -17.57 -5.01 19.94
CA TYR A 625 -18.24 -3.80 20.42
C TYR A 625 -17.23 -2.76 20.90
N TYR A 626 -17.48 -1.49 20.59
CA TYR A 626 -16.63 -0.35 20.92
C TYR A 626 -17.46 0.70 21.64
N LEU A 627 -16.91 1.30 22.69
CA LEU A 627 -17.49 2.45 23.36
C LEU A 627 -16.41 3.51 23.55
N PHE A 628 -16.50 4.59 22.79
CA PHE A 628 -15.69 5.79 22.99
C PHE A 628 -16.33 6.60 24.12
N GLY A 629 -15.63 6.70 25.25
CA GLY A 629 -16.05 7.48 26.41
C GLY A 629 -16.04 8.98 26.14
N LYS A 630 -16.47 9.74 27.15
CA LYS A 630 -16.56 11.20 27.06
C LYS A 630 -15.18 11.81 26.80
N PRO A 631 -15.02 12.70 25.79
CA PRO A 631 -13.75 13.36 25.53
C PRO A 631 -13.26 14.19 26.73
N VAL A 632 -11.99 14.00 27.11
CA VAL A 632 -11.32 14.70 28.21
C VAL A 632 -10.33 15.71 27.64
N SER A 633 -10.70 16.99 27.67
CA SER A 633 -9.81 18.07 27.24
C SER A 633 -8.66 18.26 28.24
N THR A 634 -7.44 18.36 27.71
CA THR A 634 -6.25 18.76 28.48
C THR A 634 -5.83 20.21 28.21
N LYS A 635 -6.59 20.92 27.35
CA LYS A 635 -6.33 22.32 27.04
C LYS A 635 -6.41 23.17 28.31
N GLY A 636 -5.35 23.94 28.56
CA GLY A 636 -5.24 24.79 29.76
C GLY A 636 -4.71 24.09 31.01
N LYS A 637 -4.60 22.75 31.03
CA LYS A 637 -4.10 21.96 32.18
C LYS A 637 -2.56 21.94 32.26
N ARG A 638 -1.93 23.12 32.36
CA ARG A 638 -0.46 23.26 32.35
C ARG A 638 0.20 22.60 33.56
N GLU A 639 -0.52 22.52 34.67
CA GLU A 639 -0.12 21.84 35.90
C GLU A 639 0.21 20.37 35.67
N VAL A 640 -0.58 19.65 34.85
CA VAL A 640 -0.36 18.23 34.51
C VAL A 640 1.01 17.98 33.90
N VAL A 641 1.60 18.96 33.21
CA VAL A 641 2.92 18.81 32.59
C VAL A 641 4.04 18.74 33.64
N LYS A 642 3.92 19.54 34.72
CA LYS A 642 4.97 19.73 35.73
C LYS A 642 4.72 18.94 37.01
N ASP A 643 3.47 18.77 37.39
CA ASP A 643 3.03 18.15 38.63
C ASP A 643 2.73 16.66 38.40
N ARG A 644 3.49 15.82 39.11
CA ARG A 644 3.39 14.37 39.01
C ARG A 644 2.08 13.84 39.61
N GLU A 645 1.56 14.46 40.67
CA GLU A 645 0.32 14.04 41.32
C GLU A 645 -0.87 14.34 40.40
N LYS A 646 -0.93 15.55 39.84
CA LYS A 646 -1.96 15.91 38.85
C LYS A 646 -1.92 15.06 37.59
N ALA A 647 -0.72 14.70 37.13
CA ALA A 647 -0.58 13.73 36.04
C ALA A 647 -1.11 12.34 36.43
N SER A 648 -0.82 11.88 37.65
CA SER A 648 -1.28 10.58 38.15
C SER A 648 -2.81 10.54 38.33
N GLU A 649 -3.41 11.61 38.85
CA GLU A 649 -4.87 11.75 38.96
C GLU A 649 -5.56 11.61 37.59
N LEU A 650 -5.11 12.39 36.59
CA LEU A 650 -5.66 12.32 35.24
C LEU A 650 -5.44 10.94 34.61
N TYR A 651 -4.26 10.35 34.82
CA TYR A 651 -3.94 9.02 34.32
C TYR A 651 -4.89 7.95 34.84
N LEU A 652 -5.12 7.94 36.16
CA LEU A 652 -6.06 7.02 36.81
C LEU A 652 -7.49 7.26 36.35
N GLN A 653 -7.91 8.52 36.22
CA GLN A 653 -9.22 8.85 35.65
C GLN A 653 -9.41 8.22 34.27
N ILE A 654 -8.44 8.40 33.35
CA ILE A 654 -8.52 7.82 32.00
C ILE A 654 -8.56 6.30 32.04
N LYS A 655 -7.75 5.67 32.92
CA LYS A 655 -7.75 4.20 33.10
C LYS A 655 -9.12 3.69 33.55
N THR A 656 -9.71 4.31 34.57
CA THR A 656 -11.04 3.96 35.08
C THR A 656 -12.12 4.13 34.02
N GLU A 657 -12.07 5.18 33.18
CA GLU A 657 -13.06 5.33 32.09
C GLU A 657 -12.97 4.22 31.03
N VAL A 658 -11.77 3.72 30.75
CA VAL A 658 -11.59 2.55 29.86
C VAL A 658 -12.19 1.29 30.50
N GLU A 659 -11.93 1.06 31.78
CA GLU A 659 -12.50 -0.08 32.53
C GLU A 659 -14.04 -0.01 32.58
N ASN A 660 -14.60 1.17 32.87
CA ASN A 660 -16.05 1.40 32.88
C ASN A 660 -16.67 1.14 31.50
N SER A 661 -16.00 1.58 30.44
CA SER A 661 -16.46 1.37 29.06
C SER A 661 -16.50 -0.13 28.72
N MET A 662 -15.46 -0.89 29.07
CA MET A 662 -15.45 -2.34 28.89
C MET A 662 -16.53 -3.04 29.72
N ALA A 663 -16.67 -2.67 31.00
CA ALA A 663 -17.69 -3.25 31.88
C ALA A 663 -19.11 -3.02 31.36
N PHE A 664 -19.40 -1.82 30.86
CA PHE A 664 -20.67 -1.51 30.21
C PHE A 664 -20.92 -2.42 29.00
N LEU A 665 -19.93 -2.55 28.11
CA LEU A 665 -20.06 -3.37 26.91
C LEU A 665 -20.21 -4.86 27.21
N LEU A 666 -19.46 -5.39 28.19
CA LEU A 666 -19.57 -6.78 28.64
C LEU A 666 -20.98 -7.10 29.15
N LYS A 667 -21.60 -6.15 29.86
CA LYS A 667 -22.99 -6.26 30.31
C LYS A 667 -23.97 -6.20 29.14
N LYS A 668 -23.88 -5.15 28.32
CA LYS A 668 -24.86 -4.86 27.26
C LYS A 668 -24.81 -5.84 26.09
N ARG A 669 -23.65 -6.41 25.75
CA ARG A 669 -23.55 -7.38 24.65
C ARG A 669 -24.39 -8.64 24.85
N VAL A 670 -24.74 -8.99 26.10
CA VAL A 670 -25.61 -10.13 26.40
C VAL A 670 -27.04 -9.89 25.90
N GLU A 671 -27.47 -8.63 25.83
CA GLU A 671 -28.79 -8.21 25.34
C GLU A 671 -28.85 -8.12 23.80
N ASP A 672 -27.75 -8.31 23.07
CA ASP A 672 -27.71 -8.15 21.61
C ASP A 672 -28.27 -9.40 20.89
N PRO A 673 -29.46 -9.31 20.24
CA PRO A 673 -30.03 -10.44 19.49
C PRO A 673 -29.20 -10.79 18.24
N TYR A 674 -28.33 -9.89 17.80
CA TYR A 674 -27.42 -10.03 16.67
C TYR A 674 -25.98 -10.32 17.11
N ARG A 675 -25.75 -10.70 18.37
CA ARG A 675 -24.42 -11.13 18.83
C ARG A 675 -23.91 -12.34 18.08
N GLY A 676 -24.76 -13.29 17.70
CA GLY A 676 -24.36 -14.47 16.92
C GLY A 676 -24.37 -14.26 15.40
N ILE A 677 -23.39 -14.85 14.69
CA ILE A 677 -23.28 -14.72 13.22
C ILE A 677 -24.51 -15.24 12.44
N LEU A 678 -25.23 -16.24 12.96
CA LEU A 678 -26.41 -16.80 12.30
C LEU A 678 -27.53 -15.77 12.19
N HIS A 679 -27.86 -15.10 13.30
CA HIS A 679 -28.87 -14.04 13.34
C HIS A 679 -28.46 -12.84 12.47
N ARG A 680 -27.18 -12.44 12.49
CA ARG A 680 -26.67 -11.40 11.59
C ARG A 680 -26.80 -11.77 10.12
N THR A 681 -26.48 -13.01 9.77
CA THR A 681 -26.54 -13.49 8.39
C THR A 681 -27.97 -13.58 7.90
N ALA A 682 -28.89 -14.06 8.74
CA ALA A 682 -30.32 -14.06 8.45
C ALA A 682 -30.84 -12.63 8.24
N PHE A 683 -30.52 -11.69 9.13
CA PHE A 683 -30.91 -10.28 8.98
C PHE A 683 -30.43 -9.69 7.65
N ARG A 684 -29.16 -9.91 7.28
CA ARG A 684 -28.58 -9.47 6.00
C ARG A 684 -29.27 -10.06 4.77
N ALA A 685 -29.81 -11.28 4.87
CA ALA A 685 -30.52 -11.91 3.76
C ALA A 685 -31.89 -11.25 3.49
N PHE A 686 -32.49 -10.63 4.51
CA PHE A 686 -33.84 -10.06 4.46
C PHE A 686 -33.89 -8.52 4.61
N SER A 687 -32.77 -7.84 4.87
CA SER A 687 -32.69 -6.38 5.11
C SER A 687 -31.38 -5.78 4.55
N ALA A 688 -31.34 -4.45 4.35
CA ALA A 688 -30.28 -3.71 3.65
C ALA A 688 -28.92 -3.61 4.44
N PRO A 689 -27.93 -2.83 3.97
CA PRO A 689 -26.51 -3.22 3.86
C PRO A 689 -25.74 -3.40 5.19
N PHE A 690 -24.48 -3.81 5.04
CA PHE A 690 -23.54 -4.30 6.06
C PHE A 690 -23.47 -3.49 7.38
N ASP A 691 -23.65 -2.19 7.26
CA ASP A 691 -23.50 -1.09 8.20
C ASP A 691 -24.74 -0.86 9.08
N GLN A 692 -25.87 -1.48 8.77
CA GLN A 692 -27.15 -1.22 9.45
C GLN A 692 -27.63 -2.36 10.35
N ILE A 693 -26.76 -3.34 10.66
CA ILE A 693 -27.14 -4.44 11.55
C ILE A 693 -27.37 -3.88 12.96
N PRO A 694 -28.60 -4.01 13.50
CA PRO A 694 -28.91 -3.51 14.83
C PRO A 694 -28.06 -4.20 15.91
N SER A 695 -28.15 -3.69 17.11
CA SER A 695 -27.47 -4.21 18.30
C SER A 695 -28.41 -4.04 19.50
N PHE A 696 -27.90 -4.19 20.72
CA PHE A 696 -28.64 -3.88 21.95
C PHE A 696 -29.15 -2.43 21.99
N SER A 697 -30.25 -2.21 22.73
CA SER A 697 -30.80 -0.86 22.96
C SER A 697 -29.96 -0.07 23.97
N LEU A 698 -29.89 1.24 23.73
CA LEU A 698 -29.24 2.23 24.60
C LEU A 698 -30.22 2.87 25.60
N ASP A 699 -31.52 2.55 25.48
CA ASP A 699 -32.57 3.02 26.39
C ASP A 699 -32.48 2.41 27.79
#